data_AF-A0A7C4EJI1-F1
#
_entry.id   AF-A0A7C4EJI1-F1
#
_cell.length_a   1.000
_cell.length_b   1.000
_cell.length_c   1.000
_cell.angle_alpha   90.00
_cell.angle_beta   90.00
_cell.angle_gamma   90.00
#
_symmetry.space_group_name_H-M   'P 1'
#
loop_
_entity.id
_entity.type
_entity.pdbx_description
1 polymer ?
#
loop_
_entity_poly.entity_id
_entity_poly.type
_entity_poly.pdbx_seq_one_letter_code
_entity_poly.pdbx_strand_id
1 'polypeptide(L)'
;MRGIRRSAIIAACLLPAATALAQQCDYLIITNDSLASSFQPLANWRASHNGFATQVKTVSSILSTYAGYDDAEKIRNCIIDYRNNRGTSYVLLGGDAEHAPKTNVGYTYDPIVPARYVDASYIDEDTGQRWVQNVPCDLYYANTTGNWDSNGNHKYGEAGEGDMHANVAVGRLPVRNATNVSNYVNKLISYESQPRNTARDQRFMLVGSQAFVGYSGSSRPGDTTNDGHLGFQQHDPVSDAEIWARRLFRDSVQANGWTYVPQIFTDTITSWDGGGAAGSYALTSANLKSKLNQGAQFVFEDSHGYSLGWMMEGSGAFSTSDGKTMTGLTSVVYSIACDAANYTYYEDPSGNWESCLSEAMLRNASGGALAYIGTAGLSIGSLQPAPNNPASTGGACFDMAREFYRQILADDVYATGQAFANMHGVFAAGSTTDSDLRFMQMAISFQGDPALRAIVGPTEWMPYGSANDGNWSSAGHWTIAPPSGAGTTARFAIQVTADTTVTLDSGRTVGVLIFDNATRRYTIAGTATLSLEATGGATVTVVASPAAGHQVTAPMSLASDTTIDVAGSAALSMTGGLSNTAGKTISKTGLGSLTIGGTQVHGTGAGLSVAGGTVLLASDGGVPASAGASASANLAVSVTSGQLKLLADQTLKSMTAGVVGGIDLAGRQARIYTLADEAAINTAVAAGRIIDSTAACQPSSAIGITDGRPDLHGDPSVLIRLTCAGDANVDCVTNFTDLLILSQNYGLGGRLYDEGDFSRDGTVNFTDLLVLSQNYNASFASADASAVPEPSWLSLAAIAAMALLRRRRAGGSI
;
A
#
# COMPACT_ATOMS: atom_id res chain seq x y z
N MET A 1 -43.68 47.40 12.86
CA MET A 1 -44.31 47.25 14.18
C MET A 1 -44.73 45.78 14.34
N ARG A 2 -44.34 45.15 15.47
CA ARG A 2 -44.92 43.97 16.16
C ARG A 2 -45.47 42.83 15.26
N GLY A 3 -44.91 41.62 15.18
CA GLY A 3 -44.29 40.79 16.20
C GLY A 3 -45.34 39.87 16.85
N ILE A 4 -45.19 38.54 16.75
CA ILE A 4 -45.59 37.53 17.75
C ILE A 4 -44.60 36.37 17.65
N ARG A 5 -43.91 36.12 18.77
CA ARG A 5 -43.09 34.94 19.10
C ARG A 5 -43.93 33.92 19.86
N ARG A 6 -43.49 32.65 19.85
CA ARG A 6 -43.38 31.65 20.95
C ARG A 6 -43.39 30.25 20.31
N SER A 7 -42.63 29.23 20.68
CA SER A 7 -41.53 29.03 21.63
C SER A 7 -41.02 27.60 21.35
N ALA A 8 -39.71 27.36 21.36
CA ALA A 8 -39.14 26.03 21.63
C ALA A 8 -37.79 26.22 22.32
N ILE A 9 -37.67 25.71 23.54
CA ILE A 9 -36.50 25.79 24.41
C ILE A 9 -36.32 24.41 25.05
N ILE A 10 -35.08 23.88 24.94
CA ILE A 10 -34.41 22.79 25.69
C ILE A 10 -34.82 21.37 25.28
N ALA A 11 -33.93 20.45 24.87
CA ALA A 11 -32.58 20.18 25.38
C ALA A 11 -31.54 19.89 24.27
N ALA A 12 -30.52 20.74 24.18
CA ALA A 12 -29.24 20.39 23.57
C ALA A 12 -28.36 19.80 24.68
N CYS A 13 -28.13 18.48 24.62
CA CYS A 13 -27.12 17.80 25.41
C CYS A 13 -25.74 18.33 24.98
N LEU A 14 -24.92 18.72 25.96
CA LEU A 14 -23.57 19.24 25.81
C LEU A 14 -22.69 18.28 25.00
N LEU A 15 -22.43 18.63 23.74
CA LEU A 15 -21.21 18.24 23.04
C LEU A 15 -20.25 19.44 23.15
N PRO A 16 -18.95 19.24 23.46
CA PRO A 16 -18.00 20.34 23.50
C PRO A 16 -17.97 21.03 22.15
N ALA A 17 -17.87 22.36 22.15
CA ALA A 17 -17.64 23.14 20.95
C ALA A 17 -16.51 22.51 20.15
N ALA A 18 -16.76 22.19 18.87
CA ALA A 18 -15.73 21.79 17.94
C ALA A 18 -14.67 22.89 17.90
N THR A 19 -13.55 22.66 18.57
CA THR A 19 -12.30 23.38 18.32
C THR A 19 -12.03 23.29 16.82
N ALA A 20 -11.68 24.43 16.20
CA ALA A 20 -11.17 24.43 14.84
C ALA A 20 -10.12 23.30 14.72
N LEU A 21 -10.35 22.35 13.80
CA LEU A 21 -9.41 21.25 13.57
C LEU A 21 -8.02 21.86 13.37
N ALA A 22 -7.06 21.49 14.22
CA ALA A 22 -5.67 21.85 13.99
C ALA A 22 -5.28 21.34 12.59
N GLN A 23 -4.50 22.12 11.84
CA GLN A 23 -4.08 21.73 10.49
C GLN A 23 -3.30 20.41 10.55
N GLN A 24 -3.72 19.42 9.76
CA GLN A 24 -3.05 18.13 9.63
C GLN A 24 -1.56 18.30 9.30
N CYS A 25 -0.73 17.43 9.84
CA CYS A 25 0.71 17.39 9.58
C CYS A 25 1.19 15.95 9.73
N ASP A 26 1.45 15.26 8.62
CA ASP A 26 1.97 13.88 8.64
C ASP A 26 3.49 13.85 8.83
N TYR A 27 4.20 14.87 8.33
CA TYR A 27 5.66 15.01 8.35
C TYR A 27 6.11 16.36 8.91
N LEU A 28 6.76 16.34 10.07
CA LEU A 28 7.23 17.53 10.79
C LEU A 28 8.76 17.67 10.70
N ILE A 29 9.25 18.82 10.23
CA ILE A 29 10.67 19.17 10.30
C ILE A 29 10.89 20.13 11.47
N ILE A 30 11.80 19.79 12.38
CA ILE A 30 12.24 20.64 13.48
C ILE A 30 13.69 21.06 13.23
N THR A 31 13.95 22.36 13.20
CA THR A 31 15.29 22.92 12.92
C THR A 31 15.43 24.29 13.58
N ASN A 32 16.57 24.99 13.44
CA ASN A 32 16.69 26.36 13.94
C ASN A 32 16.16 27.40 12.93
N ASP A 33 16.09 28.66 13.34
CA ASP A 33 15.56 29.73 12.47
C ASP A 33 16.40 29.96 11.21
N SER A 34 17.72 29.76 11.27
CA SER A 34 18.62 30.01 10.13
C SER A 34 18.52 28.94 9.03
N LEU A 35 18.12 27.72 9.38
CA LEU A 35 18.01 26.59 8.44
C LEU A 35 16.59 26.33 7.95
N ALA A 36 15.56 26.88 8.60
CA ALA A 36 14.16 26.64 8.26
C ALA A 36 13.83 26.81 6.77
N SER A 37 14.32 27.88 6.14
CA SER A 37 14.11 28.15 4.72
C SER A 37 14.79 27.11 3.82
N SER A 38 15.93 26.57 4.25
CA SER A 38 16.71 25.57 3.49
C SER A 38 16.05 24.18 3.54
N PHE A 39 15.21 23.92 4.54
CA PHE A 39 14.42 22.68 4.65
C PHE A 39 13.08 22.74 3.89
N GLN A 40 12.62 23.92 3.47
CA GLN A 40 11.37 24.05 2.73
C GLN A 40 11.33 23.23 1.42
N PRO A 41 12.40 23.12 0.62
CA PRO A 41 12.42 22.22 -0.55
C PRO A 41 12.14 20.77 -0.20
N LEU A 42 12.63 20.26 0.93
CA LEU A 42 12.35 18.90 1.38
C LEU A 42 10.88 18.74 1.79
N ALA A 43 10.35 19.71 2.56
CA ALA A 43 8.94 19.72 2.94
C ALA A 43 8.00 19.73 1.71
N ASN A 44 8.35 20.52 0.69
CA ASN A 44 7.62 20.56 -0.58
C ASN A 44 7.72 19.24 -1.34
N TRP A 45 8.92 18.65 -1.41
CA TRP A 45 9.14 17.37 -2.06
C TRP A 45 8.32 16.27 -1.40
N ARG A 46 8.34 16.17 -0.07
CA ARG A 46 7.51 15.19 0.68
C ARG A 46 6.02 15.41 0.46
N ALA A 47 5.56 16.66 0.37
CA ALA A 47 4.18 16.96 0.03
C ALA A 47 3.82 16.48 -1.39
N SER A 48 4.64 16.76 -2.39
CA SER A 48 4.35 16.37 -3.78
C SER A 48 4.60 14.90 -4.10
N HIS A 49 5.63 14.30 -3.51
CA HIS A 49 6.10 12.95 -3.84
C HIS A 49 5.41 11.89 -2.99
N ASN A 50 5.12 12.19 -1.72
CA ASN A 50 4.49 11.27 -0.78
C ASN A 50 3.04 11.64 -0.43
N GLY A 51 2.58 12.85 -0.77
CA GLY A 51 1.25 13.32 -0.39
C GLY A 51 1.12 13.78 1.06
N PHE A 52 2.24 13.95 1.77
CA PHE A 52 2.25 14.33 3.18
C PHE A 52 1.83 15.79 3.37
N ALA A 53 1.00 16.06 4.37
CA ALA A 53 0.88 17.39 4.94
C ALA A 53 2.16 17.71 5.73
N THR A 54 2.96 18.67 5.25
CA THR A 54 4.28 18.96 5.82
C THR A 54 4.33 20.31 6.54
N GLN A 55 5.12 20.39 7.61
CA GLN A 55 5.40 21.65 8.31
C GLN A 55 6.87 21.74 8.71
N VAL A 56 7.42 22.96 8.67
CA VAL A 56 8.75 23.29 9.23
C VAL A 56 8.54 24.14 10.48
N LYS A 57 9.12 23.73 11.60
CA LYS A 57 9.05 24.41 12.91
C LYS A 57 10.45 24.76 13.39
N THR A 58 10.59 25.98 13.90
CA THR A 58 11.87 26.43 14.47
C THR A 58 11.96 26.09 15.94
N VAL A 59 13.15 25.74 16.43
CA VAL A 59 13.39 25.48 17.85
C VAL A 59 12.94 26.67 18.69
N SER A 60 13.30 27.91 18.33
CA SER A 60 12.85 29.12 19.06
C SER A 60 11.32 29.25 19.16
N SER A 61 10.57 28.90 18.11
CA SER A 61 9.11 28.89 18.14
C SER A 61 8.57 27.81 19.07
N ILE A 62 9.23 26.65 19.15
CA ILE A 62 8.85 25.56 20.04
C ILE A 62 9.13 25.95 21.49
N LEU A 63 10.34 26.46 21.79
CA LEU A 63 10.77 26.80 23.14
C LEU A 63 9.94 27.91 23.78
N SER A 64 9.34 28.78 22.96
CA SER A 64 8.43 29.84 23.39
C SER A 64 6.96 29.39 23.52
N THR A 65 6.58 28.26 22.92
CA THR A 65 5.19 27.76 22.89
C THR A 65 4.95 26.65 23.90
N TYR A 66 5.89 25.72 24.04
CA TYR A 66 5.72 24.52 24.87
C TYR A 66 6.44 24.67 26.21
N ALA A 67 5.78 24.20 27.27
CA ALA A 67 6.39 24.04 28.58
C ALA A 67 7.22 22.74 28.65
N GLY A 68 8.19 22.71 29.55
CA GLY A 68 9.09 21.58 29.79
C GLY A 68 10.25 22.04 30.68
N TYR A 69 10.91 21.10 31.37
CA TYR A 69 12.05 21.38 32.24
C TYR A 69 13.22 21.99 31.47
N ASP A 70 13.50 21.44 30.29
CA ASP A 70 14.56 21.89 29.38
C ASP A 70 14.10 21.87 27.90
N ASP A 71 15.01 22.24 27.00
CA ASP A 71 14.70 22.39 25.58
C ASP A 71 14.34 21.06 24.90
N ALA A 72 14.99 19.96 25.30
CA ALA A 72 14.67 18.63 24.77
C ALA A 72 13.27 18.18 25.21
N GLU A 73 12.86 18.45 26.46
CA GLU A 73 11.49 18.17 26.89
C GLU A 73 10.46 19.01 26.15
N LYS A 74 10.72 20.31 25.95
CA LYS A 74 9.82 21.18 25.17
C LYS A 74 9.66 20.70 23.73
N ILE A 75 10.74 20.25 23.09
CA ILE A 75 10.70 19.66 21.74
C ILE A 75 9.88 18.37 21.73
N ARG A 76 10.09 17.47 22.70
CA ARG A 76 9.28 16.25 22.82
C ARG A 76 7.80 16.57 23.03
N ASN A 77 7.47 17.55 23.86
CA ASN A 77 6.10 17.99 24.10
C ASN A 77 5.44 18.57 22.84
N CYS A 78 6.20 19.26 21.99
CA CYS A 78 5.75 19.64 20.65
C CYS A 78 5.41 18.43 19.78
N ILE A 79 6.29 17.43 19.73
CA ILE A 79 6.06 16.19 18.97
C ILE A 79 4.80 15.45 19.47
N ILE A 80 4.60 15.38 20.79
CA ILE A 80 3.41 14.78 21.40
C ILE A 80 2.14 15.51 20.95
N ASP A 81 2.11 16.85 20.96
CA ASP A 81 0.97 17.63 20.46
C ASP A 81 0.70 17.37 18.97
N TYR A 82 1.75 17.41 18.14
CA TYR A 82 1.66 17.17 16.71
C TYR A 82 1.14 15.77 16.37
N ARG A 83 1.63 14.74 17.07
CA ARG A 83 1.11 13.38 16.92
C ARG A 83 -0.37 13.29 17.30
N ASN A 84 -0.73 13.75 18.50
CA ASN A 84 -2.06 13.53 19.06
C ASN A 84 -3.14 14.38 18.38
N ASN A 85 -2.78 15.59 17.90
CA ASN A 85 -3.75 16.56 17.40
C ASN A 85 -3.66 16.82 15.89
N ARG A 86 -2.58 16.37 15.20
CA ARG A 86 -2.36 16.63 13.76
C ARG A 86 -2.01 15.39 12.93
N GLY A 87 -1.90 14.20 13.55
CA GLY A 87 -1.64 12.94 12.85
C GLY A 87 -0.18 12.71 12.45
N THR A 88 0.77 13.44 13.07
CA THR A 88 2.19 13.34 12.73
C THR A 88 2.72 11.93 12.95
N SER A 89 3.30 11.36 11.89
CA SER A 89 3.88 10.02 11.88
C SER A 89 5.39 10.05 11.62
N TYR A 90 5.90 11.12 11.01
CA TYR A 90 7.32 11.30 10.72
C TYR A 90 7.83 12.63 11.30
N VAL A 91 9.01 12.59 11.91
CA VAL A 91 9.70 13.77 12.44
C VAL A 91 11.16 13.78 11.99
N LEU A 92 11.56 14.84 11.30
CA LEU A 92 12.96 15.11 10.98
C LEU A 92 13.54 16.14 11.95
N LEU A 93 14.53 15.72 12.74
CA LEU A 93 15.39 16.63 13.52
C LEU A 93 16.49 17.16 12.59
N GLY A 94 16.20 18.28 11.94
CA GLY A 94 17.02 18.91 10.92
C GLY A 94 18.12 19.78 11.52
N GLY A 95 19.07 19.18 12.21
CA GLY A 95 20.17 19.91 12.84
C GLY A 95 21.12 19.02 13.61
N ASP A 96 22.36 19.47 13.65
CA ASP A 96 23.37 18.91 14.54
C ASP A 96 22.98 19.11 16.02
N ALA A 97 23.38 18.17 16.88
CA ALA A 97 23.07 18.19 18.31
C ALA A 97 24.31 18.48 19.17
N GLU A 98 25.40 18.87 18.52
CA GLU A 98 26.70 19.06 19.14
C GLU A 98 26.69 20.01 20.33
N HIS A 99 27.40 19.61 21.38
CA HIS A 99 27.63 20.40 22.58
C HIS A 99 29.16 20.61 22.68
N ALA A 100 29.63 21.86 22.68
CA ALA A 100 31.04 22.13 22.91
C ALA A 100 31.49 21.45 24.23
N PRO A 101 32.75 20.96 24.31
CA PRO A 101 33.21 20.25 25.50
C PRO A 101 33.11 21.17 26.72
N LYS A 102 32.52 20.66 27.80
CA LYS A 102 32.64 21.24 29.15
C LYS A 102 34.10 21.14 29.61
N THR A 103 34.97 21.98 29.06
CA THR A 103 36.16 22.41 29.80
C THR A 103 35.70 23.52 30.74
N ASN A 104 36.34 23.67 31.90
CA ASN A 104 35.98 24.56 33.02
C ASN A 104 35.99 26.08 32.69
N VAL A 105 35.80 26.48 31.44
CA VAL A 105 35.86 27.87 30.97
C VAL A 105 34.79 28.13 29.89
N GLY A 106 33.51 28.10 30.29
CA GLY A 106 32.44 28.94 29.74
C GLY A 106 32.30 29.14 28.23
N TYR A 107 32.25 28.08 27.42
CA TYR A 107 31.68 28.16 26.06
C TYR A 107 30.31 27.48 26.03
N THR A 108 29.26 28.26 25.74
CA THR A 108 27.92 27.81 25.35
C THR A 108 27.87 27.77 23.83
N TYR A 109 27.94 26.59 23.22
CA TYR A 109 27.39 26.39 21.88
C TYR A 109 25.95 25.94 22.03
N ASP A 110 25.05 26.59 21.31
CA ASP A 110 23.62 26.30 21.29
C ASP A 110 23.37 25.25 20.19
N PRO A 111 23.04 23.99 20.52
CA PRO A 111 22.82 22.95 19.52
C PRO A 111 21.67 23.37 18.59
N ILE A 112 21.79 23.07 17.29
CA ILE A 112 20.74 23.42 16.32
C ILE A 112 19.43 22.71 16.67
N VAL A 113 19.52 21.42 17.01
CA VAL A 113 18.42 20.67 17.63
C VAL A 113 19.00 19.85 18.78
N PRO A 114 18.73 20.19 20.05
CA PRO A 114 19.25 19.49 21.22
C PRO A 114 19.08 17.97 21.18
N ALA A 115 20.08 17.22 21.65
CA ALA A 115 19.95 15.80 21.97
C ALA A 115 19.39 15.63 23.38
N ARG A 116 18.62 14.56 23.62
CA ARG A 116 18.40 14.08 24.98
C ARG A 116 19.51 13.09 25.33
N TYR A 117 20.26 13.38 26.38
CA TYR A 117 21.15 12.39 26.97
C TYR A 117 20.40 11.49 27.95
N VAL A 118 20.68 10.19 27.89
CA VAL A 118 20.11 9.16 28.78
C VAL A 118 21.22 8.37 29.45
N ASP A 119 20.98 7.94 30.69
CA ASP A 119 21.89 7.07 31.44
C ASP A 119 21.65 5.61 31.03
N ALA A 120 22.09 5.27 29.82
CA ALA A 120 21.99 3.92 29.31
C ALA A 120 22.98 3.01 30.07
N SER A 121 22.52 1.81 30.43
CA SER A 121 23.39 0.86 31.08
C SER A 121 23.26 -0.54 30.50
N TYR A 122 24.38 -1.25 30.51
CA TYR A 122 24.49 -2.62 30.01
C TYR A 122 25.19 -3.49 31.03
N ILE A 123 25.04 -4.80 30.88
CA ILE A 123 25.67 -5.81 31.74
C ILE A 123 26.68 -6.54 30.87
N ASP A 124 27.96 -6.39 31.17
CA ASP A 124 29.02 -7.12 30.48
C ASP A 124 28.84 -8.62 30.71
N GLU A 125 28.59 -9.38 29.65
CA GLU A 125 28.25 -10.82 29.72
C GLU A 125 29.39 -11.67 30.29
N ASP A 126 30.65 -11.23 30.09
CA ASP A 126 31.85 -11.97 30.52
C ASP A 126 32.17 -11.76 32.00
N THR A 127 31.92 -10.55 32.52
CA THR A 127 32.30 -10.14 33.88
C THR A 127 31.11 -9.99 34.83
N GLY A 128 29.88 -9.92 34.29
CA GLY A 128 28.66 -9.59 35.03
C GLY A 128 28.63 -8.16 35.57
N GLN A 129 29.56 -7.29 35.14
CA GLN A 129 29.65 -5.92 35.61
C GLN A 129 28.64 -5.01 34.92
N ARG A 130 28.00 -4.15 35.71
CA ARG A 130 27.11 -3.10 35.20
C ARG A 130 27.92 -1.87 34.82
N TRP A 131 27.79 -1.42 33.58
CA TRP A 131 28.39 -0.21 33.07
C TRP A 131 27.30 0.79 32.69
N VAL A 132 27.51 2.07 33.04
CA VAL A 132 26.59 3.16 32.68
C VAL A 132 27.34 4.11 31.75
N GLN A 133 26.74 4.42 30.61
CA GLN A 133 27.21 5.42 29.67
C GLN A 133 26.11 6.45 29.44
N ASN A 134 26.48 7.72 29.47
CA ASN A 134 25.59 8.79 29.08
C ASN A 134 25.61 8.89 27.54
N VAL A 135 24.51 8.55 26.88
CA VAL A 135 24.41 8.47 25.41
C VAL A 135 23.32 9.41 24.89
N PRO A 136 23.51 10.06 23.73
CA PRO A 136 22.46 10.85 23.11
C PRO A 136 21.43 9.91 22.44
N CYS A 137 20.15 10.12 22.74
CA CYS A 137 19.07 9.18 22.45
C CYS A 137 17.90 9.90 21.75
N ASP A 138 17.77 9.69 20.44
CA ASP A 138 16.64 10.23 19.67
C ASP A 138 15.36 9.37 19.82
N LEU A 139 15.45 8.15 20.35
CA LEU A 139 14.29 7.35 20.74
C LEU A 139 13.42 8.08 21.78
N TYR A 140 14.02 8.95 22.61
CA TYR A 140 13.29 9.86 23.51
C TYR A 140 12.26 10.72 22.77
N TYR A 141 12.62 11.25 21.59
CA TYR A 141 11.72 12.05 20.77
C TYR A 141 10.68 11.19 20.04
N ALA A 142 11.04 9.97 19.66
CA ALA A 142 10.14 9.03 18.99
C ALA A 142 9.08 8.46 19.95
N ASN A 143 9.42 8.27 21.21
CA ASN A 143 8.51 7.78 22.23
C ASN A 143 7.66 8.92 22.81
N THR A 144 6.36 8.93 22.50
CA THR A 144 5.42 10.01 22.87
C THR A 144 4.49 9.66 24.03
N THR A 145 4.59 8.44 24.57
CA THR A 145 3.66 7.92 25.59
C THR A 145 4.33 7.51 26.90
N GLY A 146 5.58 7.05 26.87
CA GLY A 146 6.33 6.62 28.06
C GLY A 146 6.88 7.77 28.93
N ASN A 147 7.02 7.53 30.23
CA ASN A 147 7.71 8.47 31.13
C ASN A 147 9.20 8.10 31.23
N TRP A 148 10.07 9.03 30.83
CA TRP A 148 11.53 8.87 30.83
C TRP A 148 12.22 9.44 32.07
N ASP A 149 11.47 9.99 33.03
CA ASP A 149 11.95 10.51 34.31
C ASP A 149 10.87 10.24 35.36
N SER A 150 10.66 8.96 35.66
CA SER A 150 9.54 8.50 36.50
C SER A 150 9.74 8.85 37.98
N ASN A 151 10.97 9.06 38.40
CA ASN A 151 11.30 9.43 39.78
C ASN A 151 11.55 10.94 39.96
N GLY A 152 11.55 11.73 38.88
CA GLY A 152 11.71 13.18 38.91
C GLY A 152 13.11 13.66 39.28
N ASN A 153 14.14 12.82 39.05
CA ASN A 153 15.53 13.15 39.34
C ASN A 153 16.27 13.79 38.16
N HIS A 154 15.61 13.91 36.99
CA HIS A 154 16.14 14.46 35.74
C HIS A 154 17.35 13.69 35.17
N LYS A 155 17.47 12.41 35.52
CA LYS A 155 18.27 11.43 34.82
C LYS A 155 17.33 10.60 33.99
N TYR A 156 17.50 10.68 32.67
CA TYR A 156 16.52 10.10 31.77
C TYR A 156 16.90 8.67 31.37
N GLY A 157 15.91 7.79 31.28
CA GLY A 157 16.08 6.45 30.70
C GLY A 157 16.65 5.41 31.66
N GLU A 158 16.56 5.64 32.97
CA GLU A 158 16.93 4.65 33.99
C GLU A 158 16.09 3.36 33.83
N ALA A 159 16.58 2.21 34.33
CA ALA A 159 15.85 0.95 34.25
C ALA A 159 14.38 1.11 34.72
N GLY A 160 13.44 0.63 33.91
CA GLY A 160 11.99 0.80 34.15
C GLY A 160 11.39 2.13 33.66
N GLU A 161 12.20 3.06 33.17
CA GLU A 161 11.74 4.30 32.53
C GLU A 161 11.76 4.17 31.01
N GLY A 162 10.83 4.86 30.35
CA GLY A 162 10.58 4.74 28.91
C GLY A 162 10.04 3.36 28.55
N ASP A 163 8.90 3.30 27.88
CA ASP A 163 8.36 2.03 27.37
C ASP A 163 9.10 1.52 26.11
N MET A 164 10.10 2.28 25.64
CA MET A 164 10.95 2.01 24.48
C MET A 164 10.21 1.90 23.13
N HIS A 165 8.92 2.23 23.09
CA HIS A 165 8.14 2.17 21.86
C HIS A 165 8.23 3.48 21.08
N ALA A 166 8.78 3.44 19.86
CA ALA A 166 8.71 4.57 18.94
C ALA A 166 7.26 4.73 18.45
N ASN A 167 6.62 5.86 18.74
CA ASN A 167 5.25 6.15 18.30
C ASN A 167 5.19 7.03 17.04
N VAL A 168 6.31 7.65 16.69
CA VAL A 168 6.56 8.36 15.42
C VAL A 168 7.94 7.95 14.90
N ALA A 169 8.12 7.92 13.59
CA ALA A 169 9.40 7.69 12.97
C ALA A 169 10.27 8.96 13.05
N VAL A 170 11.33 8.91 13.87
CA VAL A 170 12.29 10.01 14.01
C VAL A 170 13.54 9.70 13.21
N GLY A 171 13.99 10.68 12.42
CA GLY A 171 15.34 10.70 11.86
C GLY A 171 16.03 12.00 12.21
N ARG A 172 17.34 11.94 12.46
CA ARG A 172 18.18 13.12 12.65
C ARG A 172 19.03 13.38 11.42
N LEU A 173 18.95 14.57 10.86
CA LEU A 173 19.89 14.99 9.83
C LEU A 173 20.89 15.95 10.49
N PRO A 174 22.08 15.50 10.91
CA PRO A 174 23.05 16.34 11.60
C PRO A 174 23.67 17.29 10.58
N VAL A 175 23.12 18.49 10.41
CA VAL A 175 23.59 19.52 9.46
C VAL A 175 23.86 20.80 10.20
N ARG A 176 24.88 21.54 9.77
CA ARG A 176 25.37 22.74 10.48
C ARG A 176 25.00 24.04 9.78
N ASN A 177 24.79 23.99 8.47
CA ASN A 177 24.56 25.18 7.66
C ASN A 177 23.66 24.86 6.44
N ALA A 178 23.19 25.92 5.78
CA ALA A 178 22.30 25.84 4.62
C ALA A 178 22.90 25.04 3.44
N THR A 179 24.23 25.04 3.29
CA THR A 179 24.93 24.26 2.26
C THR A 179 24.82 22.77 2.55
N ASN A 180 24.99 22.33 3.81
CA ASN A 180 24.80 20.93 4.16
C ASN A 180 23.35 20.47 3.90
N VAL A 181 22.36 21.30 4.26
CA VAL A 181 20.94 21.01 3.98
C VAL A 181 20.72 20.84 2.49
N SER A 182 21.18 21.81 1.68
CA SER A 182 21.00 21.79 0.23
C SER A 182 21.69 20.60 -0.43
N ASN A 183 22.91 20.25 0.01
CA ASN A 183 23.63 19.07 -0.49
C ASN A 183 22.86 17.78 -0.23
N TYR A 184 22.36 17.59 1.00
CA TYR A 184 21.60 16.40 1.36
C TYR A 184 20.26 16.34 0.61
N VAL A 185 19.49 17.43 0.62
CA VAL A 185 18.15 17.48 0.01
C VAL A 185 18.23 17.27 -1.51
N ASN A 186 19.18 17.89 -2.19
CA ASN A 186 19.37 17.68 -3.63
C ASN A 186 19.75 16.23 -3.95
N LYS A 187 20.62 15.63 -3.13
CA LYS A 187 21.03 14.22 -3.26
C LYS A 187 19.84 13.27 -3.09
N LEU A 188 19.01 13.51 -2.08
CA LEU A 188 17.80 12.76 -1.80
C LEU A 188 16.75 12.88 -2.91
N ILE A 189 16.42 14.11 -3.34
CA ILE A 189 15.47 14.35 -4.43
C ILE A 189 15.97 13.70 -5.73
N SER A 190 17.26 13.82 -6.03
CA SER A 190 17.87 13.16 -7.19
C SER A 190 17.71 11.64 -7.13
N TYR A 191 17.96 11.03 -5.97
CA TYR A 191 17.73 9.60 -5.78
C TYR A 191 16.26 9.20 -5.96
N GLU A 192 15.32 9.94 -5.38
CA GLU A 192 13.90 9.56 -5.41
C GLU A 192 13.19 9.90 -6.74
N SER A 193 13.80 10.75 -7.57
CA SER A 193 13.30 11.16 -8.90
C SER A 193 13.90 10.39 -10.08
N GLN A 194 14.99 9.64 -9.86
CA GLN A 194 15.63 8.83 -10.91
C GLN A 194 14.90 7.50 -11.13
N PRO A 195 15.08 6.86 -12.31
CA PRO A 195 14.67 5.48 -12.51
C PRO A 195 15.29 4.59 -11.44
N ARG A 196 14.47 3.73 -10.83
CA ARG A 196 14.88 2.79 -9.80
C ARG A 196 15.21 1.43 -10.44
N ASN A 197 15.89 0.53 -9.72
CA ASN A 197 16.51 -0.71 -10.21
C ASN A 197 17.79 -0.54 -11.03
N THR A 198 18.55 0.49 -10.71
CA THR A 198 19.91 0.65 -11.25
C THR A 198 20.84 -0.44 -10.71
N ALA A 199 22.03 -0.57 -11.28
CA ALA A 199 23.06 -1.45 -10.73
C ALA A 199 23.41 -1.14 -9.26
N ARG A 200 23.16 0.10 -8.77
CA ARG A 200 23.30 0.46 -7.35
C ARG A 200 22.22 -0.23 -6.51
N ASP A 201 20.98 -0.22 -6.98
CA ASP A 201 19.81 -0.72 -6.25
C ASP A 201 19.86 -2.25 -6.07
N GLN A 202 20.57 -2.94 -6.96
CA GLN A 202 20.75 -4.40 -6.89
C GLN A 202 21.90 -4.84 -5.96
N ARG A 203 22.61 -3.90 -5.33
CA ARG A 203 23.77 -4.21 -4.49
C ARG A 203 23.44 -4.13 -3.01
N PHE A 204 23.65 -5.27 -2.35
CA PHE A 204 23.80 -5.38 -0.92
C PHE A 204 25.27 -5.68 -0.63
N MET A 205 25.95 -4.79 0.07
CA MET A 205 27.36 -4.93 0.39
C MET A 205 27.53 -5.30 1.87
N LEU A 206 28.26 -6.38 2.14
CA LEU A 206 28.64 -6.82 3.48
C LEU A 206 30.09 -6.42 3.69
N VAL A 207 30.37 -5.56 4.65
CA VAL A 207 31.71 -5.03 4.93
C VAL A 207 32.07 -5.37 6.37
N GLY A 208 33.30 -5.80 6.62
CA GLY A 208 33.70 -5.99 8.01
C GLY A 208 35.11 -6.48 8.23
N SER A 209 35.65 -6.18 9.41
CA SER A 209 36.94 -6.69 9.87
C SER A 209 36.74 -7.37 11.23
N GLN A 210 37.56 -8.38 11.54
CA GLN A 210 37.44 -9.15 12.77
C GLN A 210 37.26 -8.25 14.01
N ALA A 211 36.13 -8.41 14.70
CA ALA A 211 35.77 -7.61 15.87
C ALA A 211 36.18 -8.28 17.18
N PHE A 212 36.12 -9.62 17.24
CA PHE A 212 36.47 -10.37 18.43
C PHE A 212 37.37 -11.57 18.09
N VAL A 213 36.90 -12.47 17.23
CA VAL A 213 37.53 -13.79 17.04
C VAL A 213 37.63 -14.19 15.57
N GLY A 214 38.80 -14.71 15.19
CA GLY A 214 39.02 -15.44 13.95
C GLY A 214 39.03 -16.95 14.20
N TYR A 215 38.49 -17.70 13.25
CA TYR A 215 38.32 -19.15 13.30
C TYR A 215 39.16 -19.83 12.22
N SER A 216 39.86 -20.90 12.58
CA SER A 216 40.71 -21.68 11.68
C SER A 216 40.44 -23.19 11.76
N GLY A 217 40.86 -23.93 10.73
CA GLY A 217 40.75 -25.39 10.69
C GLY A 217 39.30 -25.89 10.88
N SER A 218 39.10 -26.87 11.76
CA SER A 218 37.76 -27.44 12.05
C SER A 218 36.89 -26.56 12.95
N SER A 219 37.44 -25.47 13.49
CA SER A 219 36.69 -24.53 14.34
C SER A 219 35.93 -23.48 13.52
N ARG A 220 35.97 -23.51 12.19
CA ARG A 220 35.11 -22.67 11.35
C ARG A 220 33.67 -23.22 11.35
N PRO A 221 32.63 -22.42 11.08
CA PRO A 221 31.26 -22.93 10.99
C PRO A 221 31.05 -23.92 9.82
N GLY A 222 30.10 -24.84 9.97
CA GLY A 222 29.76 -25.85 8.95
C GLY A 222 28.47 -25.59 8.19
N ASP A 223 27.72 -24.54 8.55
CA ASP A 223 26.45 -24.20 7.91
C ASP A 223 26.63 -23.59 6.52
N THR A 224 25.63 -23.79 5.67
CA THR A 224 25.60 -23.27 4.30
C THR A 224 25.17 -21.80 4.28
N THR A 225 25.82 -21.02 3.41
CA THR A 225 25.57 -19.58 3.26
C THR A 225 24.64 -19.24 2.09
N ASN A 226 24.66 -20.04 1.01
CA ASN A 226 23.84 -19.87 -0.21
C ASN A 226 23.93 -18.47 -0.86
N ASP A 227 25.06 -17.80 -0.69
CA ASP A 227 25.31 -16.42 -1.13
C ASP A 227 26.24 -16.33 -2.36
N GLY A 228 26.50 -17.45 -3.03
CA GLY A 228 27.35 -17.51 -4.23
C GLY A 228 28.86 -17.39 -3.98
N HIS A 229 29.31 -17.36 -2.72
CA HIS A 229 30.72 -17.29 -2.34
C HIS A 229 31.21 -18.61 -1.72
N LEU A 230 32.51 -18.74 -1.49
CA LEU A 230 33.07 -19.89 -0.77
C LEU A 230 32.41 -20.01 0.61
N GLY A 231 31.98 -21.21 0.98
CA GLY A 231 31.43 -21.47 2.31
C GLY A 231 32.52 -21.40 3.39
N PHE A 232 32.12 -21.27 4.66
CA PHE A 232 33.04 -21.10 5.79
C PHE A 232 34.12 -22.20 5.92
N GLN A 233 33.84 -23.44 5.49
CA GLN A 233 34.82 -24.54 5.52
C GLN A 233 35.81 -24.53 4.34
N GLN A 234 35.58 -23.70 3.32
CA GLN A 234 36.32 -23.73 2.06
C GLN A 234 37.49 -22.75 2.02
N HIS A 235 37.66 -21.90 3.04
CA HIS A 235 38.77 -20.94 3.13
C HIS A 235 39.14 -20.61 4.59
N ASP A 236 40.42 -20.38 4.90
CA ASP A 236 40.95 -20.23 6.26
C ASP A 236 41.90 -19.03 6.32
N PRO A 237 41.76 -18.11 7.30
CA PRO A 237 40.77 -18.08 8.40
C PRO A 237 39.41 -17.50 8.00
N VAL A 238 38.42 -17.62 8.90
CA VAL A 238 37.09 -16.97 8.82
C VAL A 238 36.94 -16.06 10.03
N SER A 239 36.60 -14.79 9.85
CA SER A 239 36.35 -13.86 10.97
C SER A 239 34.90 -13.95 11.45
N ASP A 240 34.65 -13.55 12.69
CA ASP A 240 33.30 -13.33 13.20
C ASP A 240 32.50 -12.33 12.36
N ALA A 241 33.14 -11.27 11.85
CA ALA A 241 32.51 -10.31 10.96
C ALA A 241 31.98 -10.97 9.68
N GLU A 242 32.77 -11.87 9.06
CA GLU A 242 32.29 -12.68 7.94
C GLU A 242 31.10 -13.55 8.34
N ILE A 243 31.18 -14.24 9.48
CA ILE A 243 30.14 -15.18 9.92
C ILE A 243 28.81 -14.47 10.13
N TRP A 244 28.80 -13.39 10.91
CA TRP A 244 27.56 -12.74 11.31
C TRP A 244 26.92 -11.95 10.19
N ALA A 245 27.72 -11.26 9.37
CA ALA A 245 27.20 -10.55 8.20
C ALA A 245 26.55 -11.51 7.20
N ARG A 246 27.18 -12.66 6.92
CA ARG A 246 26.64 -13.65 5.99
C ARG A 246 25.41 -14.38 6.54
N ARG A 247 25.36 -14.66 7.84
CA ARG A 247 24.16 -15.23 8.49
C ARG A 247 22.99 -14.24 8.51
N LEU A 248 23.23 -12.97 8.85
CA LEU A 248 22.23 -11.91 8.75
C LEU A 248 21.67 -11.82 7.32
N PHE A 249 22.55 -11.82 6.32
CA PHE A 249 22.14 -11.78 4.93
C PHE A 249 21.28 -12.99 4.57
N ARG A 250 21.72 -14.20 4.88
CA ARG A 250 20.95 -15.44 4.61
C ARG A 250 19.57 -15.41 5.28
N ASP A 251 19.53 -15.12 6.58
CA ASP A 251 18.36 -15.37 7.43
C ASP A 251 17.34 -14.22 7.38
N SER A 252 17.77 -12.99 7.11
CA SER A 252 16.90 -11.81 7.19
C SER A 252 16.78 -11.06 5.86
N VAL A 253 17.73 -11.25 4.94
CA VAL A 253 17.72 -10.55 3.64
C VAL A 253 17.30 -11.48 2.52
N GLN A 254 18.04 -12.56 2.28
CA GLN A 254 17.76 -13.53 1.23
C GLN A 254 16.47 -14.31 1.48
N ALA A 255 16.24 -14.75 2.73
CA ALA A 255 15.01 -15.44 3.12
C ALA A 255 13.73 -14.61 2.90
N ASN A 256 13.86 -13.27 2.88
CA ASN A 256 12.74 -12.34 2.70
C ASN A 256 12.72 -11.70 1.30
N GLY A 257 13.24 -12.39 0.29
CA GLY A 257 13.00 -12.04 -1.12
C GLY A 257 14.10 -11.25 -1.81
N TRP A 258 15.25 -11.00 -1.16
CA TRP A 258 16.42 -10.47 -1.86
C TRP A 258 17.07 -11.56 -2.71
N THR A 259 17.10 -11.36 -4.03
CA THR A 259 17.55 -12.40 -4.99
C THR A 259 18.94 -12.15 -5.59
N TYR A 260 19.50 -10.95 -5.41
CA TYR A 260 20.82 -10.62 -5.93
C TYR A 260 21.93 -11.18 -5.04
N VAL A 261 23.02 -11.65 -5.67
CA VAL A 261 24.23 -12.09 -4.97
C VAL A 261 24.83 -10.91 -4.20
N PRO A 262 25.11 -11.03 -2.88
CA PRO A 262 25.70 -9.95 -2.10
C PRO A 262 27.15 -9.68 -2.52
N GLN A 263 27.62 -8.47 -2.31
CA GLN A 263 29.04 -8.12 -2.44
C GLN A 263 29.69 -8.25 -1.07
N ILE A 264 30.53 -9.26 -0.87
CA ILE A 264 31.24 -9.49 0.39
C ILE A 264 32.58 -8.75 0.32
N PHE A 265 32.88 -7.94 1.32
CA PHE A 265 34.16 -7.26 1.51
C PHE A 265 34.59 -7.37 2.96
N THR A 266 34.95 -8.57 3.37
CA THR A 266 35.45 -8.85 4.71
C THR A 266 36.95 -9.07 4.70
N ASP A 267 37.58 -9.00 5.86
CA ASP A 267 39.02 -9.23 6.06
C ASP A 267 39.50 -10.64 5.68
N THR A 268 38.58 -11.60 5.59
CA THR A 268 38.88 -13.02 5.35
C THR A 268 38.41 -13.53 3.99
N ILE A 269 37.39 -12.90 3.40
CA ILE A 269 36.94 -13.18 2.03
C ILE A 269 36.35 -11.93 1.38
N THR A 270 36.55 -11.80 0.06
CA THR A 270 35.92 -10.75 -0.73
C THR A 270 35.38 -11.26 -2.07
N SER A 271 34.38 -10.55 -2.61
CA SER A 271 33.88 -10.77 -3.97
C SER A 271 34.90 -10.45 -5.08
N TRP A 272 36.08 -9.92 -4.73
CA TRP A 272 37.13 -9.55 -5.68
C TRP A 272 38.40 -10.37 -5.52
N ASP A 273 38.34 -11.45 -4.75
CA ASP A 273 39.45 -12.37 -4.58
C ASP A 273 39.87 -13.01 -5.91
N GLY A 274 41.19 -13.07 -6.14
CA GLY A 274 41.81 -13.59 -7.36
C GLY A 274 42.39 -14.99 -7.16
N GLY A 275 42.45 -15.77 -8.25
CA GLY A 275 43.21 -17.03 -8.27
C GLY A 275 42.74 -18.12 -7.30
N GLY A 276 41.51 -18.03 -6.78
CA GLY A 276 40.95 -18.97 -5.82
C GLY A 276 41.46 -18.81 -4.38
N ALA A 277 42.18 -17.72 -4.09
CA ALA A 277 42.68 -17.42 -2.75
C ALA A 277 41.76 -16.43 -2.05
N ALA A 278 41.01 -16.88 -1.04
CA ALA A 278 40.18 -16.01 -0.21
C ALA A 278 41.05 -14.96 0.52
N GLY A 279 40.53 -13.74 0.66
CA GLY A 279 41.23 -12.61 1.29
C GLY A 279 42.39 -12.07 0.45
N SER A 280 42.51 -12.46 -0.82
CA SER A 280 43.58 -11.97 -1.70
C SER A 280 43.38 -10.51 -2.16
N TYR A 281 42.18 -9.95 -1.99
CA TYR A 281 41.90 -8.55 -2.21
C TYR A 281 41.64 -7.81 -0.89
N ALA A 282 42.69 -7.29 -0.28
CA ALA A 282 42.66 -6.69 1.06
C ALA A 282 41.60 -5.59 1.27
N LEU A 283 40.91 -5.63 2.40
CA LEU A 283 40.01 -4.60 2.93
C LEU A 283 40.83 -3.41 3.43
N THR A 284 41.22 -2.55 2.49
CA THR A 284 41.86 -1.26 2.75
C THR A 284 40.88 -0.12 2.50
N SER A 285 41.10 1.06 3.09
CA SER A 285 40.23 2.23 2.87
C SER A 285 40.13 2.59 1.37
N ALA A 286 41.24 2.52 0.64
CA ALA A 286 41.28 2.80 -0.80
C ALA A 286 40.45 1.80 -1.61
N ASN A 287 40.56 0.51 -1.31
CA ASN A 287 39.78 -0.52 -1.99
C ASN A 287 38.30 -0.41 -1.63
N LEU A 288 37.96 -0.26 -0.35
CA LEU A 288 36.58 -0.10 0.11
C LEU A 288 35.92 1.11 -0.55
N LYS A 289 36.60 2.27 -0.53
CA LYS A 289 36.12 3.48 -1.22
C LYS A 289 35.91 3.24 -2.71
N SER A 290 36.81 2.52 -3.37
CA SER A 290 36.66 2.18 -4.79
C SER A 290 35.37 1.39 -5.06
N LYS A 291 34.99 0.47 -4.16
CA LYS A 291 33.76 -0.32 -4.30
C LYS A 291 32.52 0.48 -3.92
N LEU A 292 32.55 1.21 -2.81
CA LEU A 292 31.46 2.10 -2.41
C LEU A 292 31.20 3.20 -3.45
N ASN A 293 32.22 3.63 -4.20
CA ASN A 293 32.07 4.59 -5.30
C ASN A 293 31.26 4.06 -6.49
N GLN A 294 30.96 2.76 -6.53
CA GLN A 294 30.04 2.17 -7.51
C GLN A 294 28.56 2.34 -7.09
N GLY A 295 28.33 2.77 -5.85
CA GLY A 295 27.02 2.88 -5.22
C GLY A 295 26.47 1.53 -4.74
N ALA A 296 25.64 1.56 -3.70
CA ALA A 296 24.91 0.40 -3.21
C ALA A 296 23.53 0.80 -2.70
N GLN A 297 22.60 -0.15 -2.59
CA GLN A 297 21.36 0.10 -1.89
C GLN A 297 21.57 0.00 -0.39
N PHE A 298 22.16 -1.12 0.01
CA PHE A 298 22.47 -1.43 1.39
C PHE A 298 23.95 -1.67 1.55
N VAL A 299 24.54 -1.02 2.54
CA VAL A 299 25.84 -1.39 3.10
C VAL A 299 25.58 -1.80 4.53
N PHE A 300 25.84 -3.06 4.84
CA PHE A 300 25.91 -3.55 6.20
C PHE A 300 27.39 -3.63 6.57
N GLU A 301 27.78 -2.94 7.63
CA GLU A 301 29.14 -2.83 8.10
C GLU A 301 29.26 -3.36 9.53
N ASP A 302 30.29 -4.18 9.77
CA ASP A 302 30.60 -4.78 11.06
C ASP A 302 32.10 -4.75 11.33
N SER A 303 32.54 -3.82 12.18
CA SER A 303 33.94 -3.72 12.58
C SER A 303 34.09 -2.94 13.89
N HIS A 304 35.32 -2.88 14.42
CA HIS A 304 35.62 -1.86 15.43
C HIS A 304 35.45 -0.46 14.85
N GLY A 305 34.94 0.45 15.66
CA GLY A 305 34.68 1.82 15.26
C GLY A 305 35.21 2.84 16.25
N TYR A 306 35.33 4.06 15.76
CA TYR A 306 35.43 5.27 16.54
C TYR A 306 34.73 6.37 15.75
N SER A 307 34.53 7.55 16.35
CA SER A 307 33.76 8.63 15.71
C SER A 307 34.24 8.91 14.28
N LEU A 308 35.55 8.90 14.02
CA LEU A 308 36.09 9.28 12.72
C LEU A 308 36.14 8.14 11.68
N GLY A 309 35.80 6.90 12.00
CA GLY A 309 35.89 5.83 10.99
C GLY A 309 35.68 4.39 11.46
N TRP A 310 35.63 3.50 10.47
CA TRP A 310 35.59 2.04 10.60
C TRP A 310 37.01 1.46 10.54
N MET A 311 37.32 0.49 11.39
CA MET A 311 38.61 -0.20 11.37
C MET A 311 38.70 -1.18 10.21
N MET A 312 39.85 -1.18 9.55
CA MET A 312 40.15 -1.98 8.36
C MET A 312 41.32 -2.93 8.65
N GLU A 313 41.68 -3.78 7.69
CA GLU A 313 42.84 -4.65 7.82
C GLU A 313 44.13 -3.87 8.13
N GLY A 314 45.03 -4.51 8.89
CA GLY A 314 46.39 -4.00 9.08
C GLY A 314 46.47 -2.64 9.79
N SER A 315 45.53 -2.33 10.69
CA SER A 315 45.40 -1.07 11.44
C SER A 315 45.01 0.17 10.61
N GLY A 316 44.53 -0.02 9.37
CA GLY A 316 43.93 1.06 8.58
C GLY A 316 42.55 1.46 9.08
N ALA A 317 42.01 2.57 8.58
CA ALA A 317 40.63 2.98 8.83
C ALA A 317 39.97 3.58 7.58
N PHE A 318 38.70 3.26 7.35
CA PHE A 318 37.84 4.02 6.43
C PHE A 318 37.29 5.22 7.18
N SER A 319 37.80 6.39 6.84
CA SER A 319 37.68 7.59 7.68
C SER A 319 36.64 8.58 7.18
N THR A 320 36.35 9.61 7.97
CA THR A 320 35.59 10.79 7.56
C THR A 320 36.14 11.43 6.29
N SER A 321 37.45 11.39 6.07
CA SER A 321 38.08 11.92 4.85
C SER A 321 37.70 11.12 3.60
N ASP A 322 37.53 9.80 3.75
CA ASP A 322 37.03 8.92 2.69
C ASP A 322 35.55 9.19 2.42
N GLY A 323 34.73 9.21 3.48
CA GLY A 323 33.28 9.47 3.41
C GLY A 323 32.94 10.79 2.72
N LYS A 324 33.67 11.88 3.06
CA LYS A 324 33.50 13.22 2.47
C LYS A 324 33.84 13.30 0.99
N THR A 325 34.65 12.36 0.49
CA THR A 325 35.15 12.35 -0.89
C THR A 325 34.67 11.15 -1.70
N MET A 326 33.66 10.42 -1.19
CA MET A 326 32.93 9.41 -1.96
C MET A 326 32.18 10.04 -3.13
N THR A 327 32.12 9.32 -4.25
CA THR A 327 31.35 9.70 -5.44
C THR A 327 30.17 8.75 -5.68
N GLY A 328 30.17 7.58 -5.06
CA GLY A 328 29.05 6.64 -5.11
C GLY A 328 28.02 6.95 -4.03
N LEU A 329 26.75 6.69 -4.35
CA LEU A 329 25.64 6.88 -3.43
C LEU A 329 25.22 5.54 -2.81
N THR A 330 25.12 5.52 -1.49
CA THR A 330 24.53 4.44 -0.71
C THR A 330 23.17 4.88 -0.18
N SER A 331 22.12 4.07 -0.35
CA SER A 331 20.80 4.42 0.17
C SER A 331 20.77 4.31 1.70
N VAL A 332 21.13 3.15 2.24
CA VAL A 332 21.19 2.92 3.69
C VAL A 332 22.52 2.27 4.05
N VAL A 333 23.23 2.91 4.97
CA VAL A 333 24.35 2.30 5.69
C VAL A 333 23.83 1.85 7.04
N TYR A 334 23.99 0.57 7.39
CA TYR A 334 23.79 0.05 8.74
C TYR A 334 25.16 -0.36 9.27
N SER A 335 25.62 0.28 10.33
CA SER A 335 26.97 0.12 10.87
C SER A 335 26.90 -0.38 12.31
N ILE A 336 27.62 -1.48 12.55
CA ILE A 336 27.91 -2.04 13.87
C ILE A 336 29.35 -1.64 14.21
N ALA A 337 29.58 -0.33 14.30
CA ALA A 337 30.88 0.23 14.67
C ALA A 337 30.69 1.29 15.75
N CYS A 338 31.49 1.19 16.83
CA CYS A 338 31.37 2.11 17.97
C CYS A 338 31.55 3.57 17.53
N ASP A 339 30.70 4.46 18.05
CA ASP A 339 30.72 5.91 17.86
C ASP A 339 30.63 6.43 16.41
N ALA A 340 30.52 5.58 15.39
CA ALA A 340 30.53 5.99 13.99
C ALA A 340 29.35 6.90 13.61
N ALA A 341 28.29 6.90 14.43
CA ALA A 341 27.11 7.75 14.33
C ALA A 341 26.98 8.73 15.51
N ASN A 342 28.08 9.10 16.18
CA ASN A 342 28.04 10.04 17.30
C ASN A 342 27.89 11.50 16.81
N TYR A 343 26.63 11.95 16.68
CA TYR A 343 26.23 13.30 16.24
C TYR A 343 26.36 14.38 17.35
N THR A 344 27.09 14.08 18.42
CA THR A 344 27.36 15.03 19.51
C THR A 344 28.86 15.30 19.71
N TYR A 345 29.71 14.68 18.89
CA TYR A 345 31.16 14.73 19.02
C TYR A 345 31.74 16.05 18.48
N TYR A 346 32.83 16.51 19.11
CA TYR A 346 33.46 17.85 18.98
C TYR A 346 33.51 18.49 17.57
N GLU A 347 33.22 19.78 17.49
CA GLU A 347 33.19 20.61 16.27
C GLU A 347 34.60 20.96 15.86
N ASP A 348 34.91 20.77 14.59
CA ASP A 348 35.96 21.56 13.99
C ASP A 348 35.46 23.00 13.74
N PRO A 349 35.90 24.01 14.51
CA PRO A 349 35.45 25.37 14.31
C PRO A 349 35.92 25.94 12.94
N SER A 350 36.85 25.25 12.28
CA SER A 350 37.35 25.61 10.95
C SER A 350 36.59 24.96 9.79
N GLY A 351 35.67 24.02 10.05
CA GLY A 351 34.87 23.33 9.03
C GLY A 351 35.67 22.46 8.04
N ASN A 352 36.92 22.16 8.36
CA ASN A 352 37.85 21.43 7.51
C ASN A 352 37.64 19.90 7.61
N TRP A 353 37.19 19.40 8.76
CA TRP A 353 36.90 17.98 8.98
C TRP A 353 35.52 17.73 9.62
N GLU A 354 35.04 16.50 9.52
CA GLU A 354 33.72 16.06 9.99
C GLU A 354 33.86 15.35 11.34
N SER A 355 32.89 15.54 12.24
CA SER A 355 32.99 15.08 13.64
C SER A 355 32.74 13.58 13.79
N CYS A 356 31.93 13.00 12.90
CA CYS A 356 31.83 11.56 12.77
C CYS A 356 31.63 11.07 11.33
N LEU A 357 31.83 9.77 11.10
CA LEU A 357 31.76 9.15 9.78
C LEU A 357 30.34 9.29 9.16
N SER A 358 29.29 9.11 9.95
CA SER A 358 27.92 9.26 9.47
C SER A 358 27.65 10.66 8.91
N GLU A 359 28.10 11.70 9.61
CA GLU A 359 28.02 13.09 9.16
C GLU A 359 28.76 13.31 7.84
N ALA A 360 29.98 12.79 7.74
CA ALA A 360 30.79 12.89 6.52
C ALA A 360 30.07 12.28 5.31
N MET A 361 29.43 11.13 5.48
CA MET A 361 28.68 10.46 4.41
C MET A 361 27.36 11.15 4.09
N LEU A 362 26.62 11.63 5.09
CA LEU A 362 25.33 12.30 4.90
C LEU A 362 25.50 13.68 4.23
N ARG A 363 26.48 14.47 4.68
CA ARG A 363 26.73 15.86 4.21
C ARG A 363 27.46 15.92 2.87
N ASN A 364 28.06 14.83 2.41
CA ASN A 364 28.72 14.75 1.10
C ASN A 364 27.73 15.01 -0.04
N ALA A 365 28.03 16.02 -0.88
CA ALA A 365 27.19 16.42 -2.01
C ALA A 365 27.28 15.48 -3.21
N SER A 366 28.41 14.79 -3.38
CA SER A 366 28.73 13.99 -4.56
C SER A 366 28.44 12.50 -4.39
N GLY A 367 28.20 12.04 -3.17
CA GLY A 367 27.99 10.63 -2.85
C GLY A 367 27.71 10.41 -1.37
N GLY A 368 28.27 9.34 -0.80
CA GLY A 368 28.11 8.99 0.61
C GLY A 368 26.82 8.23 0.86
N ALA A 369 26.04 8.65 1.86
CA ALA A 369 24.81 7.96 2.29
C ALA A 369 23.58 8.87 2.24
N LEU A 370 22.38 8.28 2.09
CA LEU A 370 21.10 8.96 2.32
C LEU A 370 20.56 8.70 3.72
N ALA A 371 20.73 7.48 4.24
CA ALA A 371 20.51 7.16 5.64
C ALA A 371 21.72 6.42 6.22
N TYR A 372 21.99 6.69 7.48
CA TYR A 372 23.03 6.04 8.26
C TYR A 372 22.44 5.61 9.60
N ILE A 373 22.47 4.31 9.86
CA ILE A 373 22.03 3.71 11.12
C ILE A 373 23.28 3.21 11.82
N GLY A 374 23.52 3.71 13.03
CA GLY A 374 24.67 3.33 13.84
C GLY A 374 24.54 3.89 15.25
N THR A 375 25.54 3.62 16.09
CA THR A 375 25.49 4.02 17.50
C THR A 375 26.24 5.31 17.78
N ALA A 376 25.69 6.10 18.71
CA ALA A 376 26.39 7.17 19.40
C ALA A 376 26.88 6.63 20.76
N GLY A 377 27.94 5.84 20.72
CA GLY A 377 28.50 5.10 21.85
C GLY A 377 28.92 3.69 21.45
N LEU A 378 28.88 2.76 22.40
CA LEU A 378 29.22 1.37 22.12
C LEU A 378 28.22 0.71 21.16
N SER A 379 28.71 -0.24 20.36
CA SER A 379 27.88 -1.19 19.62
C SER A 379 28.11 -2.56 20.25
N ILE A 380 27.08 -3.13 20.87
CA ILE A 380 27.20 -4.33 21.71
C ILE A 380 26.76 -5.56 20.93
N GLY A 381 27.75 -6.36 20.52
CA GLY A 381 27.59 -7.74 20.07
C GLY A 381 27.93 -8.73 21.19
N SER A 382 27.71 -10.02 20.94
CA SER A 382 27.98 -11.10 21.89
C SER A 382 28.89 -12.15 21.27
N LEU A 383 29.87 -12.60 22.05
CA LEU A 383 30.71 -13.78 21.78
C LEU A 383 29.88 -15.06 22.01
N GLN A 384 28.83 -15.25 21.21
CA GLN A 384 28.04 -16.47 21.25
C GLN A 384 28.88 -17.67 20.77
N PRO A 385 28.53 -18.92 21.15
CA PRO A 385 29.31 -20.14 20.86
C PRO A 385 29.33 -20.57 19.37
N ALA A 386 29.37 -19.60 18.44
CA ALA A 386 29.87 -19.81 17.09
C ALA A 386 31.21 -20.54 17.21
N PRO A 387 31.26 -21.78 16.69
CA PRO A 387 31.03 -21.95 15.26
C PRO A 387 29.83 -22.83 14.90
N ASN A 388 29.30 -23.64 15.84
CA ASN A 388 28.45 -24.79 15.49
C ASN A 388 26.96 -24.62 15.79
N ASN A 389 26.55 -23.53 16.44
CA ASN A 389 25.13 -23.25 16.63
C ASN A 389 24.64 -22.33 15.51
N PRO A 390 23.86 -22.83 14.53
CA PRO A 390 23.28 -21.99 13.48
C PRO A 390 22.17 -21.07 14.00
N ALA A 391 21.66 -21.29 15.22
CA ALA A 391 20.67 -20.42 15.87
C ALA A 391 21.29 -19.21 16.59
N SER A 392 22.62 -19.12 16.66
CA SER A 392 23.28 -17.94 17.24
C SER A 392 23.15 -16.74 16.33
N THR A 393 23.01 -15.57 16.94
CA THR A 393 22.68 -14.32 16.27
C THR A 393 23.79 -13.28 16.30
N GLY A 394 24.82 -13.44 17.14
CA GLY A 394 25.89 -12.44 17.29
C GLY A 394 25.55 -11.31 18.25
N GLY A 395 24.38 -11.35 18.89
CA GLY A 395 23.98 -10.42 19.96
C GLY A 395 23.08 -9.27 19.52
N ALA A 396 22.84 -8.33 20.44
CA ALA A 396 21.80 -7.30 20.34
C ALA A 396 21.91 -6.44 19.08
N CYS A 397 23.12 -6.00 18.71
CA CYS A 397 23.33 -5.18 17.51
C CYS A 397 22.91 -5.91 16.21
N PHE A 398 23.22 -7.20 16.08
CA PHE A 398 22.80 -7.99 14.91
C PHE A 398 21.32 -8.35 14.96
N ASP A 399 20.74 -8.59 16.14
CA ASP A 399 19.31 -8.85 16.27
C ASP A 399 18.48 -7.65 15.83
N MET A 400 18.90 -6.44 16.21
CA MET A 400 18.29 -5.20 15.74
C MET A 400 18.48 -5.03 14.23
N ALA A 401 19.67 -5.31 13.69
CA ALA A 401 19.92 -5.23 12.25
C ALA A 401 19.05 -6.20 11.44
N ARG A 402 18.93 -7.46 11.89
CA ARG A 402 18.06 -8.48 11.30
C ARG A 402 16.61 -8.02 11.24
N GLU A 403 16.11 -7.49 12.36
CA GLU A 403 14.73 -7.02 12.44
C GLU A 403 14.49 -5.81 11.53
N PHE A 404 15.44 -4.86 11.45
CA PHE A 404 15.35 -3.74 10.51
C PHE A 404 15.21 -4.21 9.05
N TYR A 405 16.04 -5.15 8.61
CA TYR A 405 15.94 -5.69 7.24
C TYR A 405 14.67 -6.51 7.03
N ARG A 406 14.22 -7.26 8.05
CA ARG A 406 12.95 -8.01 8.01
C ARG A 406 11.75 -7.09 7.81
N GLN A 407 11.68 -5.96 8.52
CA GLN A 407 10.63 -4.95 8.35
C GLN A 407 10.57 -4.43 6.91
N ILE A 408 11.74 -4.18 6.32
CA ILE A 408 11.86 -3.64 4.96
C ILE A 408 11.47 -4.68 3.90
N LEU A 409 11.90 -5.93 4.06
CA LEU A 409 11.82 -6.96 3.01
C LEU A 409 10.62 -7.89 3.14
N ALA A 410 10.15 -8.17 4.36
CA ALA A 410 9.05 -9.10 4.62
C ALA A 410 7.72 -8.39 4.89
N ASP A 411 7.75 -7.25 5.59
CA ASP A 411 6.55 -6.55 6.07
C ASP A 411 6.15 -5.38 5.16
N ASP A 412 6.79 -5.24 4.00
CA ASP A 412 6.53 -4.19 3.02
C ASP A 412 6.67 -2.75 3.57
N VAL A 413 7.46 -2.56 4.64
CA VAL A 413 7.71 -1.27 5.28
C VAL A 413 8.87 -0.55 4.59
N TYR A 414 8.58 0.07 3.45
CA TYR A 414 9.62 0.67 2.61
C TYR A 414 10.24 1.94 3.15
N ALA A 415 9.50 2.70 3.97
CA ALA A 415 10.04 3.88 4.64
C ALA A 415 11.03 3.43 5.72
N THR A 416 12.31 3.70 5.48
CA THR A 416 13.42 3.20 6.30
C THR A 416 13.36 3.70 7.74
N GLY A 417 12.93 4.94 7.98
CA GLY A 417 12.70 5.44 9.35
C GLY A 417 11.52 4.76 10.05
N GLN A 418 10.48 4.36 9.30
CA GLN A 418 9.37 3.60 9.86
C GLN A 418 9.79 2.17 10.20
N ALA A 419 10.57 1.52 9.34
CA ALA A 419 11.15 0.21 9.63
C ALA A 419 12.02 0.25 10.90
N PHE A 420 12.81 1.31 11.06
CA PHE A 420 13.60 1.54 12.28
C PHE A 420 12.73 1.79 13.53
N ALA A 421 11.64 2.56 13.42
CA ALA A 421 10.69 2.74 14.51
C ALA A 421 10.00 1.41 14.91
N ASN A 422 9.62 0.59 13.92
CA ASN A 422 9.02 -0.72 14.18
C ASN A 422 10.00 -1.69 14.86
N MET A 423 11.28 -1.67 14.44
CA MET A 423 12.35 -2.42 15.09
C MET A 423 12.41 -2.09 16.60
N HIS A 424 12.34 -0.81 16.98
CA HIS A 424 12.28 -0.45 18.40
C HIS A 424 11.09 -1.07 19.13
N GLY A 425 9.92 -1.07 18.50
CA GLY A 425 8.69 -1.65 19.03
C GLY A 425 8.80 -3.16 19.30
N VAL A 426 9.47 -3.92 18.43
CA VAL A 426 9.68 -5.36 18.60
C VAL A 426 10.50 -5.67 19.86
N PHE A 427 11.51 -4.87 20.14
CA PHE A 427 12.41 -5.07 21.28
C PHE A 427 11.98 -4.35 22.56
N ALA A 428 10.95 -3.50 22.50
CA ALA A 428 10.49 -2.67 23.60
C ALA A 428 10.18 -3.46 24.88
N ALA A 429 9.38 -4.52 24.77
CA ALA A 429 8.98 -5.35 25.91
C ALA A 429 10.16 -6.05 26.60
N GLY A 430 11.19 -6.43 25.83
CA GLY A 430 12.43 -7.04 26.33
C GLY A 430 13.43 -6.05 26.91
N SER A 431 13.17 -4.74 26.80
CA SER A 431 14.10 -3.67 27.15
C SER A 431 13.71 -2.92 28.42
N THR A 432 12.96 -3.54 29.33
CA THR A 432 12.46 -2.89 30.57
C THR A 432 13.51 -2.84 31.69
N THR A 433 14.50 -3.74 31.66
CA THR A 433 15.62 -3.78 32.62
C THR A 433 16.95 -3.57 31.91
N ASP A 434 17.98 -3.22 32.67
CA ASP A 434 19.35 -3.08 32.17
C ASP A 434 19.80 -4.35 31.43
N SER A 435 20.15 -4.18 30.17
CA SER A 435 20.59 -5.24 29.26
C SER A 435 21.26 -4.63 28.04
N ASP A 436 22.04 -5.42 27.30
CA ASP A 436 22.67 -5.00 26.05
C ASP A 436 21.63 -4.53 25.02
N LEU A 437 20.48 -5.19 24.98
CA LEU A 437 19.36 -4.79 24.12
C LEU A 437 18.78 -3.43 24.52
N ARG A 438 18.57 -3.19 25.82
CA ARG A 438 18.09 -1.90 26.32
C ARG A 438 19.10 -0.79 26.03
N PHE A 439 20.38 -1.06 26.21
CA PHE A 439 21.45 -0.14 25.85
C PHE A 439 21.41 0.20 24.35
N MET A 440 21.35 -0.82 23.49
CA MET A 440 21.32 -0.64 22.04
C MET A 440 20.09 0.16 21.60
N GLN A 441 18.90 -0.08 22.17
CA GLN A 441 17.68 0.70 21.91
C GLN A 441 17.88 2.21 22.14
N MET A 442 18.71 2.59 23.12
CA MET A 442 18.98 3.99 23.44
C MET A 442 20.14 4.59 22.64
N ALA A 443 21.17 3.80 22.35
CA ALA A 443 22.40 4.26 21.72
C ALA A 443 22.32 4.30 20.18
N ILE A 444 21.49 3.46 19.56
CA ILE A 444 21.34 3.42 18.10
C ILE A 444 20.49 4.57 17.59
N SER A 445 20.94 5.20 16.50
CA SER A 445 20.27 6.36 15.91
C SER A 445 20.05 6.15 14.43
N PHE A 446 18.86 6.56 13.95
CA PHE A 446 18.59 6.71 12.53
C PHE A 446 18.95 8.14 12.10
N GLN A 447 19.99 8.26 11.28
CA GLN A 447 20.39 9.54 10.72
C GLN A 447 20.03 9.66 9.25
N GLY A 448 19.41 10.78 8.87
CA GLY A 448 18.83 11.02 7.55
C GLY A 448 17.32 11.29 7.61
N ASP A 449 16.70 11.30 6.44
CA ASP A 449 15.26 11.50 6.30
C ASP A 449 14.48 10.22 6.66
N PRO A 450 13.62 10.23 7.70
CA PRO A 450 12.86 9.04 8.10
C PRO A 450 11.84 8.58 7.06
N ALA A 451 11.47 9.44 6.09
CA ALA A 451 10.59 9.08 4.98
C ALA A 451 11.33 8.54 3.75
N LEU A 452 12.67 8.41 3.80
CA LEU A 452 13.45 7.77 2.74
C LEU A 452 12.92 6.36 2.49
N ARG A 453 12.56 6.06 1.25
CA ARG A 453 12.09 4.73 0.85
C ARG A 453 13.22 3.89 0.27
N ALA A 454 13.46 2.72 0.85
CA ALA A 454 14.29 1.71 0.23
C ALA A 454 13.63 1.17 -1.05
N ILE A 455 14.43 0.81 -2.04
CA ILE A 455 13.96 0.25 -3.32
C ILE A 455 13.90 -1.27 -3.18
N VAL A 456 12.92 -1.71 -2.41
CA VAL A 456 12.61 -3.10 -2.10
C VAL A 456 11.10 -3.29 -2.23
N GLY A 457 10.62 -4.52 -2.43
CA GLY A 457 9.19 -4.82 -2.48
C GLY A 457 8.55 -4.85 -3.87
N PRO A 458 7.22 -4.72 -4.00
CA PRO A 458 6.51 -4.83 -5.25
C PRO A 458 6.83 -3.64 -6.14
N THR A 459 6.74 -3.90 -7.43
CA THR A 459 7.05 -2.90 -8.43
C THR A 459 5.90 -1.88 -8.53
N GLU A 460 6.27 -0.61 -8.45
CA GLU A 460 5.39 0.54 -8.27
C GLU A 460 5.54 1.46 -9.49
N TRP A 461 4.43 2.00 -9.98
CA TRP A 461 4.45 2.89 -11.15
C TRP A 461 5.06 4.25 -10.80
N MET A 462 6.11 4.62 -11.52
CA MET A 462 6.80 5.90 -11.40
C MET A 462 6.53 6.80 -12.61
N PRO A 463 5.96 8.00 -12.40
CA PRO A 463 6.00 9.04 -13.43
C PRO A 463 7.46 9.48 -13.64
N TYR A 464 7.90 9.61 -14.91
CA TYR A 464 9.26 10.05 -15.24
C TYR A 464 9.22 11.44 -15.89
N GLY A 465 9.91 12.41 -15.28
CA GLY A 465 9.93 13.79 -15.76
C GLY A 465 8.53 14.44 -15.71
N SER A 466 8.15 15.15 -16.78
CA SER A 466 6.81 15.77 -16.92
C SER A 466 5.74 14.85 -17.52
N ALA A 467 6.09 13.60 -17.86
CA ALA A 467 5.17 12.64 -18.47
C ALA A 467 4.72 11.62 -17.42
N ASN A 468 3.47 11.75 -16.98
CA ASN A 468 2.87 10.78 -16.07
C ASN A 468 2.49 9.48 -16.79
N ASP A 469 2.11 9.58 -18.06
CA ASP A 469 1.69 8.47 -18.92
C ASP A 469 2.86 7.67 -19.47
N GLY A 470 2.65 6.39 -19.75
CA GLY A 470 3.69 5.53 -20.33
C GLY A 470 3.24 4.11 -20.64
N ASN A 471 4.11 3.33 -21.27
CA ASN A 471 3.86 1.90 -21.52
C ASN A 471 4.18 1.06 -20.30
N TRP A 472 3.36 0.04 -20.03
CA TRP A 472 3.62 -0.95 -18.97
C TRP A 472 4.97 -1.62 -19.15
N SER A 473 5.37 -1.95 -20.38
CA SER A 473 6.67 -2.61 -20.64
C SER A 473 7.91 -1.74 -20.36
N SER A 474 7.75 -0.42 -20.19
CA SER A 474 8.87 0.50 -20.01
C SER A 474 9.43 0.41 -18.59
N ALA A 475 10.61 -0.22 -18.43
CA ALA A 475 11.27 -0.33 -17.13
C ALA A 475 11.49 1.02 -16.42
N GLY A 476 11.66 2.11 -17.15
CA GLY A 476 11.80 3.46 -16.58
C GLY A 476 10.56 4.01 -15.87
N HIS A 477 9.39 3.37 -16.03
CA HIS A 477 8.15 3.72 -15.34
C HIS A 477 7.84 2.81 -14.14
N TRP A 478 8.78 1.97 -13.73
CA TRP A 478 8.59 1.04 -12.61
C TRP A 478 9.72 1.17 -11.60
N THR A 479 9.42 0.98 -10.31
CA THR A 479 10.44 1.04 -9.26
C THR A 479 11.46 -0.11 -9.34
N ILE A 480 11.07 -1.26 -9.92
CA ILE A 480 11.94 -2.42 -10.09
C ILE A 480 12.01 -2.85 -11.56
N ALA A 481 11.14 -3.78 -11.94
CA ALA A 481 10.95 -4.23 -13.30
C ALA A 481 9.45 -4.22 -13.59
N PRO A 482 9.03 -4.07 -14.86
CA PRO A 482 7.63 -4.20 -15.22
C PRO A 482 7.03 -5.50 -14.66
N PRO A 483 5.98 -5.43 -13.82
CA PRO A 483 5.39 -6.61 -13.22
C PRO A 483 4.81 -7.50 -14.31
N SER A 484 5.20 -8.77 -14.30
CA SER A 484 4.83 -9.74 -15.32
C SER A 484 5.09 -11.17 -14.83
N GLY A 485 4.18 -11.71 -14.03
CA GLY A 485 4.18 -13.09 -13.54
C GLY A 485 3.05 -13.34 -12.53
N ALA A 486 2.60 -14.59 -12.41
CA ALA A 486 1.62 -14.97 -11.40
C ALA A 486 2.14 -14.62 -9.99
N GLY A 487 1.26 -14.09 -9.13
CA GLY A 487 1.60 -13.63 -7.78
C GLY A 487 2.36 -12.30 -7.71
N THR A 488 2.87 -11.78 -8.83
CA THR A 488 3.58 -10.48 -8.81
C THR A 488 2.62 -9.33 -8.53
N THR A 489 3.12 -8.28 -7.90
CA THR A 489 2.31 -7.11 -7.52
C THR A 489 2.62 -5.93 -8.43
N ALA A 490 1.58 -5.28 -8.95
CA ALA A 490 1.65 -3.99 -9.60
C ALA A 490 0.99 -2.93 -8.71
N ARG A 491 1.74 -1.90 -8.29
CA ARG A 491 1.26 -0.85 -7.39
C ARG A 491 1.22 0.52 -8.07
N PHE A 492 0.16 1.28 -7.78
CA PHE A 492 -0.14 2.62 -8.30
C PHE A 492 -0.52 3.57 -7.15
N ALA A 493 0.48 4.01 -6.39
CA ALA A 493 0.38 4.74 -5.12
C ALA A 493 1.17 6.06 -5.08
N ILE A 494 2.19 6.23 -5.94
CA ILE A 494 2.93 7.50 -6.00
C ILE A 494 1.97 8.66 -6.38
N GLN A 495 2.11 9.81 -5.70
CA GLN A 495 1.28 10.98 -5.99
C GLN A 495 1.70 11.62 -7.32
N VAL A 496 0.93 11.36 -8.37
CA VAL A 496 1.08 11.99 -9.68
C VAL A 496 0.46 13.40 -9.68
N THR A 497 0.99 14.28 -10.53
CA THR A 497 0.52 15.68 -10.62
C THR A 497 -0.72 15.85 -11.49
N ALA A 498 -1.02 14.87 -12.34
CA ALA A 498 -2.19 14.79 -13.22
C ALA A 498 -2.66 13.34 -13.35
N ASP A 499 -3.90 13.15 -13.82
CA ASP A 499 -4.42 11.82 -14.15
C ASP A 499 -3.47 11.10 -15.13
N THR A 500 -3.26 9.80 -14.89
CA THR A 500 -2.20 9.02 -15.50
C THR A 500 -2.75 7.82 -16.25
N THR A 501 -2.33 7.66 -17.51
CA THR A 501 -2.63 6.49 -18.35
C THR A 501 -1.42 5.57 -18.44
N VAL A 502 -1.60 4.36 -17.93
CA VAL A 502 -0.66 3.25 -18.03
C VAL A 502 -1.10 2.39 -19.21
N THR A 503 -0.38 2.48 -20.32
CA THR A 503 -0.69 1.76 -21.56
C THR A 503 -0.18 0.33 -21.47
N LEU A 504 -1.08 -0.64 -21.36
CA LEU A 504 -0.84 -2.06 -21.48
C LEU A 504 -0.57 -2.41 -22.96
N ASP A 505 0.70 -2.25 -23.34
CA ASP A 505 1.22 -2.39 -24.70
C ASP A 505 1.50 -3.87 -25.09
N SER A 506 1.48 -4.76 -24.12
CA SER A 506 1.72 -6.21 -24.25
C SER A 506 0.95 -6.94 -23.15
N GLY A 507 0.61 -8.21 -23.38
CA GLY A 507 -0.10 -9.00 -22.36
C GLY A 507 0.72 -9.12 -21.08
N ARG A 508 0.08 -8.95 -19.92
CA ARG A 508 0.73 -9.04 -18.60
C ARG A 508 -0.07 -9.92 -17.67
N THR A 509 0.64 -10.63 -16.80
CA THR A 509 0.07 -11.39 -15.70
C THR A 509 0.54 -10.78 -14.39
N VAL A 510 -0.36 -10.56 -13.44
CA VAL A 510 -0.05 -10.14 -12.07
C VAL A 510 -0.95 -10.89 -11.09
N GLY A 511 -0.55 -11.05 -9.85
CA GLY A 511 -1.39 -11.60 -8.79
C GLY A 511 -2.10 -10.53 -7.96
N VAL A 512 -1.48 -9.36 -7.84
CA VAL A 512 -1.94 -8.29 -6.97
C VAL A 512 -1.90 -6.97 -7.72
N LEU A 513 -3.00 -6.22 -7.65
CA LEU A 513 -3.13 -4.88 -8.21
C LEU A 513 -3.54 -3.92 -7.10
N ILE A 514 -2.74 -2.88 -6.84
CA ILE A 514 -3.00 -1.92 -5.76
C ILE A 514 -3.10 -0.51 -6.34
N PHE A 515 -4.19 0.19 -6.03
CA PHE A 515 -4.36 1.62 -6.27
C PHE A 515 -4.46 2.36 -4.94
N ASP A 516 -3.64 3.40 -4.79
CA ASP A 516 -3.56 4.18 -3.55
C ASP A 516 -3.23 5.63 -3.88
N ASN A 517 -4.13 6.29 -4.61
CA ASN A 517 -3.96 7.70 -4.93
C ASN A 517 -5.29 8.46 -4.77
N ALA A 518 -5.41 9.15 -3.64
CA ALA A 518 -6.61 9.91 -3.28
C ALA A 518 -6.90 11.12 -4.19
N THR A 519 -5.91 11.62 -4.92
CA THR A 519 -6.00 12.94 -5.57
C THR A 519 -6.14 12.84 -7.09
N ARG A 520 -5.52 11.84 -7.72
CA ARG A 520 -5.45 11.67 -9.17
C ARG A 520 -5.75 10.26 -9.60
N ARG A 521 -6.33 10.13 -10.80
CA ARG A 521 -6.70 8.85 -11.37
C ARG A 521 -5.50 8.16 -12.00
N TYR A 522 -5.46 6.85 -11.83
CA TYR A 522 -4.72 5.92 -12.70
C TYR A 522 -5.70 5.18 -13.60
N THR A 523 -5.36 5.10 -14.89
CA THR A 523 -6.09 4.38 -15.92
C THR A 523 -5.16 3.35 -16.55
N ILE A 524 -5.44 2.06 -16.38
CA ILE A 524 -4.76 1.00 -17.15
C ILE A 524 -5.54 0.81 -18.45
N ALA A 525 -4.96 1.24 -19.58
CA ALA A 525 -5.60 1.24 -20.89
C ALA A 525 -4.81 0.39 -21.90
N GLY A 526 -5.41 0.04 -23.03
CA GLY A 526 -4.73 -0.72 -24.10
C GLY A 526 -5.60 -1.85 -24.63
N THR A 527 -5.13 -2.51 -25.69
CA THR A 527 -5.84 -3.65 -26.31
C THR A 527 -5.32 -5.01 -25.85
N ALA A 528 -4.17 -5.04 -25.18
CA ALA A 528 -3.63 -6.27 -24.59
C ALA A 528 -4.42 -6.68 -23.34
N THR A 529 -4.32 -7.95 -22.95
CA THR A 529 -5.03 -8.49 -21.79
C THR A 529 -4.17 -8.41 -20.52
N LEU A 530 -4.77 -7.90 -19.43
CA LEU A 530 -4.25 -8.00 -18.07
C LEU A 530 -4.83 -9.25 -17.40
N SER A 531 -3.98 -10.23 -17.08
CA SER A 531 -4.39 -11.47 -16.42
C SER A 531 -4.12 -11.41 -14.92
N LEU A 532 -5.11 -11.75 -14.10
CA LEU A 532 -5.01 -11.84 -12.65
C LEU A 532 -4.85 -13.31 -12.21
N GLU A 533 -3.68 -13.66 -11.69
CA GLU A 533 -3.29 -15.03 -11.34
C GLU A 533 -2.36 -15.08 -10.12
N ALA A 534 -2.69 -15.89 -9.11
CA ALA A 534 -1.85 -16.08 -7.93
C ALA A 534 -2.15 -17.40 -7.20
N THR A 535 -1.14 -17.93 -6.49
CA THR A 535 -1.34 -19.07 -5.59
C THR A 535 -2.14 -18.62 -4.38
N GLY A 536 -3.34 -19.16 -4.18
CA GLY A 536 -4.25 -18.77 -3.09
C GLY A 536 -5.27 -17.68 -3.45
N GLY A 537 -5.29 -17.19 -4.70
CA GLY A 537 -6.22 -16.17 -5.17
C GLY A 537 -5.55 -14.83 -5.47
N ALA A 538 -6.07 -14.12 -6.47
CA ALA A 538 -5.60 -12.81 -6.87
C ALA A 538 -6.35 -11.70 -6.10
N THR A 539 -5.76 -10.50 -6.02
CA THR A 539 -6.38 -9.37 -5.32
C THR A 539 -6.28 -8.07 -6.11
N VAL A 540 -7.35 -7.28 -6.07
CA VAL A 540 -7.36 -5.88 -6.49
C VAL A 540 -7.76 -5.03 -5.29
N THR A 541 -6.88 -4.15 -4.83
CA THR A 541 -7.12 -3.31 -3.66
C THR A 541 -7.11 -1.85 -4.06
N VAL A 542 -8.15 -1.11 -3.68
CA VAL A 542 -8.21 0.35 -3.83
C VAL A 542 -8.27 0.98 -2.45
N VAL A 543 -7.12 1.45 -1.99
CA VAL A 543 -6.95 2.10 -0.68
C VAL A 543 -7.55 3.50 -0.70
N ALA A 544 -7.30 4.25 -1.76
CA ALA A 544 -7.85 5.58 -1.99
C ALA A 544 -7.97 5.86 -3.50
N SER A 545 -8.92 6.73 -3.87
CA SER A 545 -9.09 7.21 -5.25
C SER A 545 -9.59 8.67 -5.26
N PRO A 546 -9.43 9.43 -6.36
CA PRO A 546 -10.23 10.64 -6.55
C PRO A 546 -11.72 10.28 -6.62
N ALA A 547 -12.59 11.29 -6.49
CA ALA A 547 -14.05 11.09 -6.57
C ALA A 547 -14.52 10.40 -7.86
N ALA A 548 -13.76 10.55 -8.94
CA ALA A 548 -14.05 9.95 -10.22
C ALA A 548 -13.50 8.51 -10.39
N GLY A 549 -12.81 7.97 -9.37
CA GLY A 549 -12.30 6.60 -9.30
C GLY A 549 -11.08 6.29 -10.16
N HIS A 550 -10.45 5.14 -9.90
CA HIS A 550 -9.46 4.50 -10.77
C HIS A 550 -10.13 3.71 -11.90
N GLN A 551 -9.41 3.45 -12.99
CA GLN A 551 -9.97 2.80 -14.17
C GLN A 551 -9.06 1.70 -14.72
N VAL A 552 -9.69 0.62 -15.18
CA VAL A 552 -9.08 -0.41 -16.03
C VAL A 552 -9.93 -0.54 -17.28
N THR A 553 -9.45 0.06 -18.36
CA THR A 553 -10.08 0.03 -19.69
C THR A 553 -9.39 -0.95 -20.64
N ALA A 554 -8.28 -1.56 -20.22
CA ALA A 554 -7.72 -2.74 -20.89
C ALA A 554 -8.55 -4.00 -20.59
N PRO A 555 -8.66 -4.96 -21.53
CA PRO A 555 -9.28 -6.26 -21.28
C PRO A 555 -8.67 -6.98 -20.08
N MET A 556 -9.50 -7.59 -19.24
CA MET A 556 -9.07 -8.34 -18.07
C MET A 556 -9.44 -9.83 -18.16
N SER A 557 -8.54 -10.70 -17.69
CA SER A 557 -8.80 -12.14 -17.53
C SER A 557 -8.52 -12.57 -16.09
N LEU A 558 -9.51 -13.12 -15.41
CA LEU A 558 -9.38 -13.60 -14.03
C LEU A 558 -9.11 -15.11 -14.07
N ALA A 559 -7.85 -15.49 -13.88
CA ALA A 559 -7.40 -16.89 -13.90
C ALA A 559 -7.47 -17.55 -12.51
N SER A 560 -7.60 -16.76 -11.45
CA SER A 560 -7.75 -17.20 -10.05
C SER A 560 -9.00 -16.60 -9.43
N ASP A 561 -9.46 -17.17 -8.31
CA ASP A 561 -10.45 -16.49 -7.46
C ASP A 561 -9.89 -15.11 -7.12
N THR A 562 -10.70 -14.06 -7.31
CA THR A 562 -10.23 -12.68 -7.25
C THR A 562 -11.03 -11.90 -6.22
N THR A 563 -10.36 -11.40 -5.19
CA THR A 563 -10.96 -10.45 -4.24
C THR A 563 -10.72 -9.03 -4.72
N ILE A 564 -11.78 -8.24 -4.82
CA ILE A 564 -11.72 -6.82 -5.17
C ILE A 564 -12.16 -6.04 -3.94
N ASP A 565 -11.21 -5.41 -3.25
CA ASP A 565 -11.47 -4.62 -2.05
C ASP A 565 -11.38 -3.12 -2.38
N VAL A 566 -12.46 -2.40 -2.14
CA VAL A 566 -12.53 -0.95 -2.43
C VAL A 566 -12.91 -0.19 -1.16
N ALA A 567 -12.02 0.68 -0.68
CA ALA A 567 -12.25 1.50 0.51
C ALA A 567 -13.49 2.40 0.38
N GLY A 568 -14.09 2.80 1.50
CA GLY A 568 -15.44 3.41 1.53
C GLY A 568 -15.65 4.67 0.70
N SER A 569 -14.64 5.53 0.56
CA SER A 569 -14.70 6.73 -0.28
C SER A 569 -14.12 6.52 -1.68
N ALA A 570 -13.64 5.32 -1.99
CA ALA A 570 -12.95 5.01 -3.23
C ALA A 570 -13.88 4.33 -4.26
N ALA A 571 -13.47 4.41 -5.52
CA ALA A 571 -14.18 3.81 -6.65
C ALA A 571 -13.21 3.18 -7.66
N LEU A 572 -13.61 2.05 -8.24
CA LEU A 572 -12.93 1.37 -9.34
C LEU A 572 -13.89 1.09 -10.49
N SER A 573 -13.44 1.32 -11.73
CA SER A 573 -14.19 0.99 -12.94
C SER A 573 -13.40 0.04 -13.83
N MET A 574 -13.94 -1.15 -14.11
CA MET A 574 -13.38 -2.15 -15.01
C MET A 574 -14.28 -2.24 -16.26
N THR A 575 -13.85 -1.63 -17.37
CA THR A 575 -14.71 -1.47 -18.57
C THR A 575 -14.07 -1.95 -19.88
N GLY A 576 -12.83 -2.46 -19.83
CA GLY A 576 -12.12 -3.00 -21.00
C GLY A 576 -12.62 -4.35 -21.52
N GLY A 577 -13.62 -4.94 -20.85
CA GLY A 577 -14.03 -6.32 -21.03
C GLY A 577 -13.45 -7.21 -19.95
N LEU A 578 -14.24 -8.20 -19.50
CA LEU A 578 -13.94 -9.03 -18.35
C LEU A 578 -14.16 -10.50 -18.70
N SER A 579 -13.11 -11.30 -18.63
CA SER A 579 -13.18 -12.75 -18.70
C SER A 579 -12.99 -13.36 -17.32
N ASN A 580 -13.93 -14.16 -16.85
CA ASN A 580 -13.79 -14.93 -15.61
C ASN A 580 -13.66 -16.41 -15.94
N THR A 581 -12.54 -17.03 -15.58
CA THR A 581 -12.25 -18.43 -15.95
C THR A 581 -13.25 -19.38 -15.26
N ALA A 582 -13.51 -20.54 -15.87
CA ALA A 582 -14.45 -21.53 -15.33
C ALA A 582 -14.17 -21.86 -13.85
N GLY A 583 -15.23 -21.86 -13.04
CA GLY A 583 -15.19 -22.15 -11.60
C GLY A 583 -14.56 -21.06 -10.73
N LYS A 584 -14.22 -19.88 -11.26
CA LYS A 584 -13.61 -18.79 -10.49
C LYS A 584 -14.63 -17.79 -9.98
N THR A 585 -14.40 -17.26 -8.79
CA THR A 585 -15.28 -16.31 -8.12
C THR A 585 -14.63 -14.94 -7.97
N ILE A 586 -15.39 -13.90 -8.31
CA ILE A 586 -15.09 -12.50 -7.98
C ILE A 586 -15.75 -12.20 -6.64
N SER A 587 -14.98 -11.78 -5.65
CA SER A 587 -15.50 -11.37 -4.34
C SER A 587 -15.29 -9.87 -4.14
N LYS A 588 -16.37 -9.08 -4.20
CA LYS A 588 -16.33 -7.64 -3.91
C LYS A 588 -16.46 -7.40 -2.40
N THR A 589 -15.43 -6.83 -1.80
CA THR A 589 -15.38 -6.41 -0.39
C THR A 589 -15.12 -4.91 -0.28
N GLY A 590 -15.10 -4.38 0.95
CA GLY A 590 -14.92 -2.96 1.20
C GLY A 590 -16.16 -2.13 0.86
N LEU A 591 -16.28 -0.95 1.47
CA LEU A 591 -17.50 -0.15 1.44
C LEU A 591 -17.66 0.69 0.15
N GLY A 592 -16.61 0.80 -0.67
CA GLY A 592 -16.61 1.61 -1.90
C GLY A 592 -17.29 0.94 -3.08
N SER A 593 -17.23 1.60 -4.25
CA SER A 593 -17.95 1.18 -5.46
C SER A 593 -17.06 0.49 -6.50
N LEU A 594 -17.62 -0.54 -7.14
CA LEU A 594 -17.02 -1.24 -8.28
C LEU A 594 -17.98 -1.19 -9.47
N THR A 595 -17.56 -0.63 -10.59
CA THR A 595 -18.28 -0.71 -11.87
C THR A 595 -17.66 -1.80 -12.74
N ILE A 596 -18.48 -2.73 -13.22
CA ILE A 596 -18.09 -3.74 -14.21
C ILE A 596 -18.84 -3.44 -15.51
N GLY A 597 -18.12 -3.29 -16.61
CA GLY A 597 -18.68 -3.00 -17.93
C GLY A 597 -17.85 -3.63 -19.05
N GLY A 598 -18.19 -3.27 -20.29
CA GLY A 598 -17.59 -3.87 -21.49
C GLY A 598 -18.10 -5.29 -21.75
N THR A 599 -17.49 -6.00 -22.70
CA THR A 599 -17.86 -7.39 -23.01
C THR A 599 -17.51 -8.31 -21.85
N GLN A 600 -18.49 -9.03 -21.32
CA GLN A 600 -18.28 -10.00 -20.24
C GLN A 600 -18.34 -11.43 -20.77
N VAL A 601 -17.33 -12.24 -20.44
CA VAL A 601 -17.22 -13.65 -20.84
C VAL A 601 -16.93 -14.47 -19.60
N HIS A 602 -17.93 -15.18 -19.10
CA HIS A 602 -17.78 -15.99 -17.89
C HIS A 602 -17.78 -17.47 -18.23
N GLY A 603 -16.80 -18.21 -17.72
CA GLY A 603 -16.74 -19.67 -17.84
C GLY A 603 -17.77 -20.36 -16.94
N THR A 604 -18.09 -21.62 -17.22
CA THR A 604 -19.04 -22.40 -16.43
C THR A 604 -18.67 -22.39 -14.94
N GLY A 605 -19.64 -22.11 -14.07
CA GLY A 605 -19.44 -22.04 -12.62
C GLY A 605 -18.76 -20.76 -12.13
N ALA A 606 -18.64 -19.73 -12.97
CA ALA A 606 -18.16 -18.41 -12.57
C ALA A 606 -19.13 -17.74 -11.60
N GLY A 607 -18.58 -17.09 -10.56
CA GLY A 607 -19.34 -16.41 -9.52
C GLY A 607 -19.00 -14.93 -9.38
N LEU A 608 -19.99 -14.13 -8.96
CA LEU A 608 -19.83 -12.79 -8.42
C LEU A 608 -20.49 -12.74 -7.03
N SER A 609 -19.69 -12.56 -6.00
CA SER A 609 -20.10 -12.41 -4.61
C SER A 609 -19.93 -10.97 -4.15
N VAL A 610 -21.01 -10.33 -3.71
CA VAL A 610 -21.04 -8.94 -3.23
C VAL A 610 -21.17 -8.94 -1.71
N ALA A 611 -20.01 -8.90 -1.05
CA ALA A 611 -19.87 -8.94 0.41
C ALA A 611 -19.69 -7.54 1.05
N GLY A 612 -19.55 -6.47 0.27
CA GLY A 612 -19.50 -5.10 0.78
C GLY A 612 -19.58 -4.03 -0.31
N GLY A 613 -20.04 -2.84 0.07
CA GLY A 613 -20.15 -1.68 -0.81
C GLY A 613 -21.14 -1.89 -1.95
N THR A 614 -20.89 -1.26 -3.10
CA THR A 614 -21.80 -1.30 -4.26
C THR A 614 -21.11 -1.85 -5.50
N VAL A 615 -21.75 -2.79 -6.20
CA VAL A 615 -21.39 -3.20 -7.56
C VAL A 615 -22.39 -2.61 -8.55
N LEU A 616 -21.87 -1.96 -9.60
CA LEU A 616 -22.63 -1.44 -10.73
C LEU A 616 -22.36 -2.32 -11.96
N LEU A 617 -23.34 -3.14 -12.36
CA LEU A 617 -23.24 -3.92 -13.60
C LEU A 617 -23.70 -3.06 -14.79
N ALA A 618 -22.73 -2.49 -15.50
CA ALA A 618 -22.91 -1.57 -16.62
C ALA A 618 -23.05 -2.26 -17.98
N SER A 619 -22.89 -3.58 -18.04
CA SER A 619 -23.15 -4.42 -19.21
C SER A 619 -23.75 -5.76 -18.78
N ASP A 620 -24.29 -6.51 -19.74
CA ASP A 620 -24.81 -7.86 -19.50
C ASP A 620 -23.67 -8.80 -19.06
N GLY A 621 -23.88 -9.54 -17.97
CA GLY A 621 -23.01 -10.59 -17.47
C GLY A 621 -23.04 -11.90 -18.28
N GLY A 622 -23.84 -11.97 -19.34
CA GLY A 622 -23.89 -13.09 -20.27
C GLY A 622 -24.08 -12.62 -21.71
N VAL A 623 -24.59 -13.54 -22.54
CA VAL A 623 -25.05 -13.22 -23.90
C VAL A 623 -26.51 -13.62 -23.98
N PRO A 624 -27.44 -12.68 -24.24
CA PRO A 624 -28.86 -13.00 -24.33
C PRO A 624 -29.14 -13.91 -25.53
N ALA A 625 -30.18 -14.73 -25.43
CA ALA A 625 -30.61 -15.59 -26.53
C ALA A 625 -31.07 -14.76 -27.74
N SER A 626 -30.89 -15.33 -28.92
CA SER A 626 -31.49 -14.87 -30.17
C SER A 626 -32.31 -16.00 -30.78
N ALA A 627 -33.16 -15.71 -31.76
CA ALA A 627 -33.91 -16.75 -32.47
C ALA A 627 -33.03 -17.86 -33.09
N GLY A 628 -31.73 -17.60 -33.30
CA GLY A 628 -30.78 -18.56 -33.87
C GLY A 628 -29.75 -19.13 -32.90
N ALA A 629 -29.73 -18.71 -31.62
CA ALA A 629 -28.75 -19.16 -30.65
C ALA A 629 -29.27 -19.04 -29.21
N SER A 630 -29.12 -20.11 -28.41
CA SER A 630 -29.34 -20.09 -26.96
C SER A 630 -28.48 -19.03 -26.26
N ALA A 631 -28.96 -18.57 -25.11
CA ALA A 631 -28.19 -17.68 -24.26
C ALA A 631 -26.92 -18.34 -23.70
N SER A 632 -25.90 -17.51 -23.45
CA SER A 632 -24.72 -17.90 -22.66
C SER A 632 -24.83 -17.27 -21.28
N ALA A 633 -25.28 -18.05 -20.30
CA ALA A 633 -25.59 -17.58 -18.95
C ALA A 633 -24.80 -18.39 -17.91
N ASN A 634 -23.54 -17.99 -17.69
CA ASN A 634 -22.61 -18.72 -16.81
C ASN A 634 -22.37 -18.05 -15.46
N LEU A 635 -22.67 -16.75 -15.33
CA LEU A 635 -22.41 -15.98 -14.13
C LEU A 635 -23.49 -16.21 -13.05
N ALA A 636 -23.09 -16.75 -11.91
CA ALA A 636 -23.92 -16.81 -10.70
C ALA A 636 -23.66 -15.57 -9.83
N VAL A 637 -24.72 -14.86 -9.42
CA VAL A 637 -24.58 -13.66 -8.60
C VAL A 637 -25.17 -13.85 -7.20
N SER A 638 -24.43 -13.45 -6.17
CA SER A 638 -24.87 -13.48 -4.78
C SER A 638 -24.53 -12.18 -4.06
N VAL A 639 -25.48 -11.65 -3.29
CA VAL A 639 -25.27 -10.46 -2.46
C VAL A 639 -25.46 -10.84 -1.00
N THR A 640 -24.40 -10.79 -0.19
CA THR A 640 -24.45 -11.24 1.22
C THR A 640 -24.46 -10.09 2.21
N SER A 641 -23.89 -8.94 1.87
CA SER A 641 -23.87 -7.75 2.78
C SER A 641 -23.75 -6.40 2.06
N GLY A 642 -23.48 -6.36 0.76
CA GLY A 642 -23.43 -5.12 -0.04
C GLY A 642 -24.69 -4.88 -0.87
N GLN A 643 -24.52 -4.14 -1.98
CA GLN A 643 -25.57 -3.90 -2.97
C GLN A 643 -25.05 -4.17 -4.39
N LEU A 644 -25.88 -4.82 -5.19
CA LEU A 644 -25.75 -4.91 -6.64
C LEU A 644 -26.80 -4.01 -7.29
N LYS A 645 -26.40 -3.16 -8.23
CA LYS A 645 -27.31 -2.34 -9.02
C LYS A 645 -27.10 -2.59 -10.51
N LEU A 646 -28.19 -2.84 -11.21
CA LEU A 646 -28.18 -3.10 -12.64
C LEU A 646 -28.25 -1.79 -13.43
N LEU A 647 -27.33 -1.58 -14.36
CA LEU A 647 -27.37 -0.46 -15.30
C LEU A 647 -27.58 -0.95 -16.75
N ALA A 648 -27.60 -2.27 -16.95
CA ALA A 648 -27.95 -2.95 -18.18
C ALA A 648 -28.82 -4.18 -17.85
N ASP A 649 -29.60 -4.64 -18.83
CA ASP A 649 -30.30 -5.91 -18.73
C ASP A 649 -29.31 -7.07 -18.56
N GLN A 650 -29.72 -8.12 -17.86
CA GLN A 650 -28.83 -9.20 -17.46
C GLN A 650 -29.30 -10.58 -17.90
N THR A 651 -28.35 -11.40 -18.33
CA THR A 651 -28.49 -12.82 -18.66
C THR A 651 -27.59 -13.61 -17.69
N LEU A 652 -28.18 -14.23 -16.66
CA LEU A 652 -27.42 -14.80 -15.53
C LEU A 652 -27.75 -16.26 -15.31
N LYS A 653 -26.79 -17.00 -14.72
CA LYS A 653 -27.02 -18.38 -14.31
C LYS A 653 -27.95 -18.46 -13.11
N SER A 654 -27.68 -17.66 -12.08
CA SER A 654 -28.47 -17.57 -10.85
C SER A 654 -28.34 -16.17 -10.23
N MET A 655 -29.28 -15.80 -9.38
CA MET A 655 -29.28 -14.53 -8.65
C MET A 655 -29.82 -14.72 -7.24
N THR A 656 -29.06 -14.28 -6.23
CA THR A 656 -29.48 -14.38 -4.81
C THR A 656 -29.19 -13.09 -4.04
N ALA A 657 -30.14 -12.68 -3.19
CA ALA A 657 -30.02 -11.50 -2.33
C ALA A 657 -30.22 -11.89 -0.85
N GLY A 658 -29.18 -11.74 -0.04
CA GLY A 658 -29.17 -12.06 1.40
C GLY A 658 -29.59 -10.91 2.31
N VAL A 659 -29.58 -9.67 1.81
CA VAL A 659 -29.86 -8.45 2.58
C VAL A 659 -30.91 -7.56 1.92
N VAL A 660 -31.64 -6.78 2.72
CA VAL A 660 -32.65 -5.81 2.25
C VAL A 660 -31.98 -4.79 1.33
N GLY A 661 -32.58 -4.52 0.17
CA GLY A 661 -32.02 -3.65 -0.87
C GLY A 661 -30.74 -4.17 -1.51
N GLY A 662 -30.40 -5.45 -1.31
CA GLY A 662 -29.18 -6.07 -1.79
C GLY A 662 -29.09 -6.11 -3.31
N ILE A 663 -30.21 -6.27 -4.03
CA ILE A 663 -30.24 -6.14 -5.50
C ILE A 663 -31.23 -5.04 -5.88
N ASP A 664 -30.77 -4.07 -6.66
CA ASP A 664 -31.57 -3.01 -7.28
C ASP A 664 -31.61 -3.23 -8.80
N LEU A 665 -32.79 -3.60 -9.32
CA LEU A 665 -33.03 -3.78 -10.75
C LEU A 665 -32.92 -2.46 -11.52
N ALA A 666 -33.21 -1.33 -10.87
CA ALA A 666 -33.11 0.02 -11.43
C ALA A 666 -33.73 0.18 -12.84
N GLY A 667 -34.91 -0.38 -13.06
CA GLY A 667 -35.65 -0.34 -14.31
C GLY A 667 -35.10 -1.28 -15.39
N ARG A 668 -34.23 -2.23 -15.04
CA ARG A 668 -33.68 -3.27 -15.92
C ARG A 668 -34.37 -4.60 -15.68
N GLN A 669 -34.27 -5.48 -16.67
CA GLN A 669 -34.71 -6.87 -16.53
C GLN A 669 -33.51 -7.80 -16.30
N ALA A 670 -33.78 -8.95 -15.69
CA ALA A 670 -32.83 -10.07 -15.66
C ALA A 670 -33.54 -11.36 -16.09
N ARG A 671 -32.82 -12.19 -16.84
CA ARG A 671 -33.21 -13.57 -17.15
C ARG A 671 -32.28 -14.53 -16.41
N ILE A 672 -32.87 -15.46 -15.66
CA ILE A 672 -32.16 -16.43 -14.83
C ILE A 672 -32.34 -17.84 -15.42
N TYR A 673 -31.23 -18.49 -15.74
CA TYR A 673 -31.19 -19.81 -16.39
C TYR A 673 -31.08 -20.97 -15.37
N THR A 674 -31.70 -20.79 -14.21
CA THR A 674 -31.90 -21.80 -13.17
C THR A 674 -33.33 -21.69 -12.67
N LEU A 675 -34.25 -22.49 -13.25
CA LEU A 675 -35.69 -22.39 -12.99
C LEU A 675 -36.05 -22.57 -11.51
N ALA A 676 -35.32 -23.45 -10.82
CA ALA A 676 -35.52 -23.71 -9.39
C ALA A 676 -35.30 -22.48 -8.49
N ASP A 677 -34.68 -21.40 -9.00
CA ASP A 677 -34.46 -20.17 -8.25
C ASP A 677 -35.73 -19.32 -8.11
N GLU A 678 -36.78 -19.57 -8.90
CA GLU A 678 -37.97 -18.70 -8.95
C GLU A 678 -38.61 -18.46 -7.57
N ALA A 679 -38.84 -19.53 -6.79
CA ALA A 679 -39.43 -19.41 -5.46
C ALA A 679 -38.54 -18.60 -4.50
N ALA A 680 -37.22 -18.74 -4.60
CA ALA A 680 -36.27 -18.00 -3.79
C ALA A 680 -36.22 -16.51 -4.19
N ILE A 681 -36.30 -16.20 -5.48
CA ILE A 681 -36.37 -14.83 -6.01
C ILE A 681 -37.70 -14.18 -5.57
N ASN A 682 -38.82 -14.90 -5.65
CA ASN A 682 -40.11 -14.43 -5.15
C ASN A 682 -40.05 -14.06 -3.66
N THR A 683 -39.45 -14.93 -2.85
CA THR A 683 -39.22 -14.70 -1.41
C THR A 683 -38.29 -13.50 -1.17
N ALA A 684 -37.28 -13.30 -2.03
CA ALA A 684 -36.35 -12.18 -1.91
C ALA A 684 -37.01 -10.83 -2.23
N VAL A 685 -37.89 -10.78 -3.23
CA VAL A 685 -38.70 -9.58 -3.54
C VAL A 685 -39.67 -9.27 -2.39
N ALA A 686 -40.40 -10.28 -1.88
CA ALA A 686 -41.33 -10.10 -0.76
C ALA A 686 -40.63 -9.55 0.50
N ALA A 687 -39.41 -10.01 0.77
CA ALA A 687 -38.59 -9.54 1.89
C ALA A 687 -37.89 -8.18 1.63
N GLY A 688 -38.11 -7.55 0.47
CA GLY A 688 -37.44 -6.30 0.09
C GLY A 688 -35.93 -6.45 -0.15
N ARG A 689 -35.43 -7.68 -0.34
CA ARG A 689 -34.02 -7.98 -0.64
C ARG A 689 -33.67 -7.71 -2.10
N ILE A 690 -34.65 -7.90 -2.98
CA ILE A 690 -34.62 -7.43 -4.37
C ILE A 690 -35.62 -6.29 -4.49
N ILE A 691 -35.17 -5.15 -5.01
CA ILE A 691 -35.95 -3.93 -5.19
C ILE A 691 -35.78 -3.42 -6.62
N ASP A 692 -36.63 -2.47 -7.01
CA ASP A 692 -36.40 -1.63 -8.17
C ASP A 692 -36.54 -0.17 -7.72
N SER A 693 -35.43 0.56 -7.73
CA SER A 693 -35.39 1.96 -7.30
C SER A 693 -36.21 2.91 -8.19
N THR A 694 -36.62 2.46 -9.38
CA THR A 694 -37.47 3.25 -10.29
C THR A 694 -38.97 3.03 -10.05
N ALA A 695 -39.36 2.03 -9.26
CA ALA A 695 -40.75 1.69 -8.98
C ALA A 695 -41.54 2.85 -8.35
N ALA A 696 -40.90 3.65 -7.49
CA ALA A 696 -41.54 4.82 -6.85
C ALA A 696 -42.00 5.89 -7.85
N CYS A 697 -41.42 5.92 -9.05
CA CYS A 697 -41.81 6.82 -10.12
C CYS A 697 -43.03 6.29 -10.92
N GLN A 698 -43.55 5.10 -10.57
CA GLN A 698 -44.61 4.38 -11.29
C GLN A 698 -45.63 3.82 -10.28
N PRO A 699 -46.66 4.59 -9.87
CA PRO A 699 -47.56 4.29 -8.74
C PRO A 699 -48.43 3.02 -8.85
N SER A 700 -48.32 2.26 -9.93
CA SER A 700 -49.04 1.01 -10.22
C SER A 700 -48.10 -0.11 -10.67
N SER A 701 -46.82 0.00 -10.34
CA SER A 701 -45.81 -0.99 -10.72
C SER A 701 -45.56 -2.04 -9.65
N ALA A 702 -45.15 -3.23 -10.08
CA ALA A 702 -44.67 -4.31 -9.24
C ALA A 702 -43.48 -5.00 -9.92
N ILE A 703 -42.64 -5.67 -9.13
CA ILE A 703 -41.62 -6.57 -9.69
C ILE A 703 -42.32 -7.87 -10.05
N GLY A 704 -42.46 -8.12 -11.35
CA GLY A 704 -43.00 -9.37 -11.91
C GLY A 704 -41.91 -10.43 -12.05
N ILE A 705 -42.27 -11.68 -11.79
CA ILE A 705 -41.41 -12.85 -11.90
C ILE A 705 -42.22 -13.95 -12.57
N THR A 706 -41.69 -14.56 -13.63
CA THR A 706 -42.31 -15.74 -14.26
C THR A 706 -41.29 -16.66 -14.89
N ASP A 707 -41.52 -17.98 -14.81
CA ASP A 707 -40.82 -18.99 -15.61
C ASP A 707 -41.58 -19.41 -16.88
N GLY A 708 -42.84 -18.98 -17.00
CA GLY A 708 -43.76 -19.29 -18.10
C GLY A 708 -43.49 -18.55 -19.41
N ARG A 709 -42.47 -17.67 -19.45
CA ARG A 709 -42.08 -16.88 -20.64
C ARG A 709 -40.68 -17.26 -21.15
N PRO A 710 -40.61 -18.18 -22.14
CA PRO A 710 -39.35 -18.54 -22.78
C PRO A 710 -38.61 -17.34 -23.35
N ASP A 711 -37.31 -17.50 -23.52
CA ASP A 711 -36.49 -16.51 -24.22
C ASP A 711 -36.73 -16.51 -25.74
N LEU A 712 -35.98 -15.69 -26.49
CA LEU A 712 -36.14 -15.58 -27.94
C LEU A 712 -35.76 -16.85 -28.71
N HIS A 713 -34.98 -17.75 -28.12
CA HIS A 713 -34.65 -19.06 -28.70
C HIS A 713 -35.71 -20.13 -28.37
N GLY A 714 -36.55 -19.86 -27.36
CA GLY A 714 -37.53 -20.82 -26.83
C GLY A 714 -37.02 -21.62 -25.65
N ASP A 715 -35.87 -21.25 -25.07
CA ASP A 715 -35.34 -21.89 -23.87
C ASP A 715 -36.08 -21.37 -22.63
N PRO A 716 -36.35 -22.23 -21.63
CA PRO A 716 -37.00 -21.80 -20.39
C PRO A 716 -36.04 -20.98 -19.53
N SER A 717 -36.56 -19.92 -18.91
CA SER A 717 -35.81 -19.03 -18.01
C SER A 717 -36.78 -18.33 -17.06
N VAL A 718 -36.30 -17.88 -15.90
CA VAL A 718 -37.07 -17.00 -15.02
C VAL A 718 -36.83 -15.55 -15.46
N LEU A 719 -37.87 -14.86 -15.91
CA LEU A 719 -37.83 -13.43 -16.21
C LEU A 719 -38.21 -12.65 -14.95
N ILE A 720 -37.36 -11.72 -14.53
CA ILE A 720 -37.65 -10.73 -13.49
C ILE A 720 -37.54 -9.32 -14.08
N ARG A 721 -38.57 -8.50 -13.89
CA ARG A 721 -38.58 -7.08 -14.32
C ARG A 721 -39.66 -6.28 -13.61
N LEU A 722 -39.57 -4.96 -13.72
CA LEU A 722 -40.68 -4.07 -13.36
C LEU A 722 -41.82 -4.23 -14.37
N THR A 723 -43.05 -4.38 -13.88
CA THR A 723 -44.27 -4.50 -14.69
C THR A 723 -45.48 -3.85 -14.00
N CYS A 724 -46.68 -3.93 -14.59
CA CYS A 724 -47.93 -3.52 -13.94
C CYS A 724 -48.28 -4.46 -12.77
N ALA A 725 -48.72 -3.90 -11.65
CA ALA A 725 -49.21 -4.71 -10.54
C ALA A 725 -50.40 -5.58 -10.98
N GLY A 726 -50.35 -6.89 -10.75
CA GLY A 726 -51.38 -7.84 -11.18
C GLY A 726 -51.18 -8.44 -12.58
N ASP A 727 -50.08 -8.12 -13.27
CA ASP A 727 -49.64 -8.80 -14.49
C ASP A 727 -48.90 -10.09 -14.11
N ALA A 728 -49.53 -11.25 -14.28
CA ALA A 728 -49.01 -12.58 -13.89
C ALA A 728 -48.08 -13.16 -14.96
N ASN A 729 -48.40 -12.97 -16.24
CA ASN A 729 -47.59 -13.50 -17.34
C ASN A 729 -46.39 -12.58 -17.69
N VAL A 730 -46.28 -11.45 -16.99
CA VAL A 730 -45.22 -10.46 -17.10
C VAL A 730 -45.12 -9.93 -18.54
N ASP A 731 -46.26 -9.73 -19.23
CA ASP A 731 -46.35 -9.20 -20.59
C ASP A 731 -46.39 -7.65 -20.66
N CYS A 732 -46.35 -7.01 -19.49
CA CYS A 732 -46.51 -5.57 -19.26
C CYS A 732 -47.94 -5.03 -19.40
N VAL A 733 -48.96 -5.89 -19.36
CA VAL A 733 -50.37 -5.47 -19.38
C VAL A 733 -51.19 -6.31 -18.41
N THR A 734 -51.84 -5.69 -17.43
CA THR A 734 -52.77 -6.40 -16.55
C THR A 734 -54.14 -6.53 -17.22
N ASN A 735 -54.53 -7.74 -17.66
CA ASN A 735 -55.73 -7.98 -18.46
C ASN A 735 -56.44 -9.31 -18.13
N PHE A 736 -57.32 -9.76 -19.03
CA PHE A 736 -58.10 -10.99 -18.86
C PHE A 736 -57.22 -12.24 -18.71
N THR A 737 -56.06 -12.26 -19.34
CA THR A 737 -55.10 -13.37 -19.27
C THR A 737 -54.61 -13.57 -17.83
N ASP A 738 -54.30 -12.48 -17.12
CA ASP A 738 -53.86 -12.53 -15.73
C ASP A 738 -55.01 -12.93 -14.79
N LEU A 739 -56.22 -12.43 -15.06
CA LEU A 739 -57.40 -12.81 -14.30
C LEU A 739 -57.68 -14.31 -14.46
N LEU A 740 -57.47 -14.86 -15.66
CA LEU A 740 -57.63 -16.28 -15.92
C LEU A 740 -56.64 -17.11 -15.10
N ILE A 741 -55.36 -16.72 -15.08
CA ILE A 741 -54.31 -17.37 -14.27
C ILE A 741 -54.68 -17.34 -12.78
N LEU A 742 -55.01 -16.16 -12.24
CA LEU A 742 -55.43 -16.01 -10.85
C LEU A 742 -56.67 -16.86 -10.54
N SER A 743 -57.67 -16.87 -11.43
CA SER A 743 -58.91 -17.62 -11.21
C SER A 743 -58.70 -19.14 -11.15
N GLN A 744 -57.72 -19.66 -11.88
CA GLN A 744 -57.37 -21.08 -11.89
C GLN A 744 -56.73 -21.52 -10.57
N ASN A 745 -56.10 -20.58 -9.85
CA ASN A 745 -55.40 -20.85 -8.59
C ASN A 745 -56.13 -20.31 -7.36
N TYR A 746 -57.30 -19.69 -7.52
CA TYR A 746 -58.01 -19.03 -6.42
C TYR A 746 -58.35 -19.98 -5.27
N GLY A 747 -57.91 -19.62 -4.06
CA GLY A 747 -58.06 -20.40 -2.84
C GLY A 747 -56.97 -21.45 -2.61
N LEU A 748 -55.97 -21.56 -3.48
CA LEU A 748 -54.84 -22.48 -3.33
C LEU A 748 -53.64 -21.80 -2.64
N GLY A 749 -52.93 -22.56 -1.81
CA GLY A 749 -51.67 -22.15 -1.17
C GLY A 749 -50.43 -22.70 -1.87
N GLY A 750 -49.26 -22.16 -1.53
CA GLY A 750 -47.97 -22.54 -2.12
C GLY A 750 -47.74 -22.00 -3.54
N ARG A 751 -48.45 -20.94 -3.91
CA ARG A 751 -48.40 -20.34 -5.25
C ARG A 751 -47.39 -19.21 -5.34
N LEU A 752 -46.86 -19.00 -6.54
CA LEU A 752 -45.92 -17.92 -6.87
C LEU A 752 -46.62 -16.77 -7.61
N TYR A 753 -45.85 -15.71 -7.89
CA TYR A 753 -46.36 -14.49 -8.51
C TYR A 753 -47.06 -14.74 -9.85
N ASP A 754 -46.47 -15.55 -10.73
CA ASP A 754 -47.03 -15.90 -12.04
C ASP A 754 -48.12 -16.98 -11.99
N GLU A 755 -48.41 -17.50 -10.81
CA GLU A 755 -49.59 -18.33 -10.54
C GLU A 755 -50.74 -17.49 -9.94
N GLY A 756 -50.55 -16.18 -9.77
CA GLY A 756 -51.58 -15.23 -9.33
C GLY A 756 -51.45 -14.75 -7.88
N ASP A 757 -50.39 -15.09 -7.15
CA ASP A 757 -50.10 -14.55 -5.81
C ASP A 757 -49.33 -13.21 -5.92
N PHE A 758 -50.05 -12.15 -6.25
CA PHE A 758 -49.48 -10.81 -6.42
C PHE A 758 -49.06 -10.16 -5.10
N SER A 759 -49.66 -10.58 -3.99
CA SER A 759 -49.34 -10.11 -2.65
C SER A 759 -48.11 -10.81 -2.04
N ARG A 760 -47.72 -11.95 -2.60
CA ARG A 760 -46.58 -12.80 -2.18
C ARG A 760 -46.76 -13.34 -0.76
N ASP A 761 -48.01 -13.59 -0.36
CA ASP A 761 -48.35 -14.15 0.96
C ASP A 761 -48.41 -15.70 0.97
N GLY A 762 -48.21 -16.31 -0.20
CA GLY A 762 -48.21 -17.74 -0.45
C GLY A 762 -49.60 -18.32 -0.73
N THR A 763 -50.67 -17.51 -0.81
CA THR A 763 -52.05 -17.97 -1.07
C THR A 763 -52.79 -17.04 -2.03
N VAL A 764 -53.27 -17.57 -3.16
CA VAL A 764 -54.07 -16.78 -4.09
C VAL A 764 -55.46 -16.54 -3.52
N ASN A 765 -55.77 -15.30 -3.14
CA ASN A 765 -57.00 -14.93 -2.45
C ASN A 765 -57.58 -13.57 -2.89
N PHE A 766 -58.51 -13.03 -2.10
CA PHE A 766 -59.16 -11.74 -2.40
C PHE A 766 -58.15 -10.58 -2.47
N THR A 767 -57.06 -10.65 -1.71
CA THR A 767 -55.99 -9.64 -1.71
C THR A 767 -55.34 -9.53 -3.07
N ASP A 768 -55.06 -10.65 -3.73
CA ASP A 768 -54.46 -10.67 -5.07
C ASP A 768 -55.46 -10.21 -6.13
N LEU A 769 -56.71 -10.65 -6.02
CA LEU A 769 -57.77 -10.17 -6.91
C LEU A 769 -57.96 -8.65 -6.80
N LEU A 770 -57.80 -8.09 -5.58
CA LEU A 770 -57.86 -6.65 -5.36
C LEU A 770 -56.70 -5.95 -6.09
N VAL A 771 -55.46 -6.45 -5.97
CA VAL A 771 -54.28 -5.91 -6.68
C VAL A 771 -54.51 -5.89 -8.19
N LEU A 772 -54.96 -7.01 -8.77
CA LEU A 772 -55.25 -7.10 -10.19
C LEU A 772 -56.39 -6.15 -10.60
N SER A 773 -57.49 -6.13 -9.85
CA SER A 773 -58.68 -5.33 -10.19
C SER A 773 -58.41 -3.82 -10.18
N GLN A 774 -57.54 -3.35 -9.29
CA GLN A 774 -57.15 -1.94 -9.20
C GLN A 774 -56.31 -1.48 -10.40
N ASN A 775 -55.67 -2.42 -11.09
CA ASN A 775 -54.75 -2.16 -12.19
C ASN A 775 -55.23 -2.79 -13.51
N TYR A 776 -56.49 -3.23 -13.59
CA TYR A 776 -57.02 -3.88 -14.80
C TYR A 776 -57.03 -2.92 -16.00
N ASN A 777 -56.55 -3.38 -17.15
CA ASN A 777 -56.22 -2.62 -18.36
C ASN A 777 -55.06 -1.61 -18.21
N ALA A 778 -54.31 -1.63 -17.11
CA ALA A 778 -53.06 -0.87 -17.03
C ALA A 778 -52.00 -1.51 -17.94
N SER A 779 -51.14 -0.67 -18.50
CA SER A 779 -50.00 -1.10 -19.30
C SER A 779 -48.73 -0.38 -18.87
N PHE A 780 -47.63 -1.11 -18.93
CA PHE A 780 -46.28 -0.64 -18.61
C PHE A 780 -45.50 -0.49 -19.92
N ALA A 781 -44.75 0.59 -20.08
CA ALA A 781 -43.91 0.76 -21.27
C ALA A 781 -42.75 -0.27 -21.20
N SER A 782 -42.83 -1.33 -22.01
CA SER A 782 -41.76 -2.32 -22.13
C SER A 782 -40.80 -1.95 -23.26
N ALA A 783 -39.51 -2.26 -23.09
CA ALA A 783 -38.52 -2.15 -24.16
C ALA A 783 -38.77 -3.15 -25.31
N ASP A 784 -39.59 -4.19 -25.08
CA ASP A 784 -39.94 -5.22 -26.07
C ASP A 784 -40.79 -4.66 -27.24
N ALA A 785 -41.37 -3.46 -27.11
CA ALA A 785 -42.17 -2.82 -28.17
C ALA A 785 -41.32 -2.15 -29.29
N SER A 786 -39.99 -2.24 -29.22
CA SER A 786 -39.04 -1.58 -30.13
C SER A 786 -38.14 -2.59 -30.86
N ALA A 787 -38.71 -3.54 -31.60
CA ALA A 787 -37.97 -4.30 -32.62
C ALA A 787 -38.88 -5.06 -33.61
N VAL A 788 -39.50 -4.36 -34.56
CA VAL A 788 -39.52 -4.82 -35.97
C VAL A 788 -39.43 -3.58 -36.88
N PRO A 789 -38.25 -3.18 -37.37
CA PRO A 789 -38.20 -2.44 -38.63
C PRO A 789 -38.78 -3.38 -39.69
N GLU A 790 -39.88 -2.99 -40.31
CA GLU A 790 -40.37 -3.70 -41.49
C GLU A 790 -39.20 -3.85 -42.48
N PRO A 791 -38.99 -5.03 -43.07
CA PRO A 791 -37.94 -5.20 -44.05
C PRO A 791 -38.13 -4.20 -45.20
N SER A 792 -37.21 -3.25 -45.33
CA SER A 792 -37.21 -2.20 -46.35
C SER A 792 -37.15 -2.74 -47.80
N TRP A 793 -37.06 -4.06 -47.99
CA TRP A 793 -37.16 -4.70 -49.31
C TRP A 793 -38.56 -4.66 -49.91
N LEU A 794 -39.64 -4.61 -49.11
CA LEU A 794 -41.01 -4.48 -49.65
C LEU A 794 -41.25 -3.08 -50.23
N SER A 795 -40.70 -2.04 -49.60
CA SER A 795 -40.74 -0.66 -50.10
C SER A 795 -39.89 -0.50 -51.37
N LEU A 796 -38.73 -1.14 -51.44
CA LEU A 796 -37.85 -1.15 -52.62
C LEU A 796 -38.43 -1.98 -53.77
N ALA A 797 -39.11 -3.09 -53.50
CA ALA A 797 -39.80 -3.90 -54.51
C ALA A 797 -41.01 -3.18 -55.11
N ALA A 798 -41.77 -2.44 -54.29
CA ALA A 798 -42.89 -1.61 -54.74
C ALA A 798 -42.42 -0.42 -55.62
N ILE A 799 -41.29 0.21 -55.28
CA ILE A 799 -40.71 1.31 -56.08
C ILE A 799 -40.09 0.78 -57.39
N ALA A 800 -39.42 -0.38 -57.37
CA ALA A 800 -38.89 -1.02 -58.56
C ALA A 800 -39.99 -1.50 -59.52
N ALA A 801 -41.10 -2.04 -59.00
CA ALA A 801 -42.27 -2.41 -59.79
C ALA A 801 -42.95 -1.19 -60.43
N MET A 802 -43.05 -0.06 -59.71
CA MET A 802 -43.58 1.19 -60.27
C MET A 802 -42.66 1.82 -61.33
N ALA A 803 -41.33 1.73 -61.18
CA ALA A 803 -40.37 2.19 -62.19
C ALA A 803 -40.39 1.33 -63.47
N LEU A 804 -40.58 0.02 -63.35
CA LEU A 804 -40.73 -0.91 -64.47
C LEU A 804 -42.08 -0.73 -65.20
N LEU A 805 -43.16 -0.40 -64.48
CA LEU A 805 -44.46 -0.05 -65.08
C LEU A 805 -44.44 1.33 -65.77
N ARG A 806 -43.63 2.29 -65.29
CA ARG A 806 -43.48 3.61 -65.94
C ARG A 806 -42.64 3.54 -67.22
N ARG A 807 -41.63 2.64 -67.31
CA ARG A 807 -40.84 2.42 -68.54
C ARG A 807 -41.60 1.70 -69.65
N ARG A 808 -42.66 0.95 -69.34
CA ARG A 808 -43.52 0.29 -70.35
C ARG A 808 -44.56 1.19 -71.02
N ARG A 809 -44.76 2.44 -70.55
CA ARG A 809 -45.72 3.40 -71.13
C ARG A 809 -45.10 4.52 -71.98
N ALA A 810 -43.77 4.55 -72.17
CA ALA A 810 -43.07 5.60 -72.91
C ALA A 810 -42.33 5.11 -74.18
N GLY A 811 -42.79 4.00 -74.78
CA GLY A 811 -42.25 3.49 -76.04
C GLY A 811 -43.34 2.78 -76.85
N GLY A 812 -44.03 3.54 -77.71
CA GLY A 812 -44.98 3.00 -78.68
C GLY A 812 -45.91 4.06 -79.29
N SER A 813 -45.64 4.40 -80.56
CA SER A 813 -46.54 5.07 -81.54
C SER A 813 -46.68 6.60 -81.37
N ILE A 814 -46.37 7.50 -82.32
CA ILE A 814 -46.11 7.49 -83.77
C ILE A 814 -45.05 8.57 -84.05
#